data_AF-A0A318D0S0-F1
#
_entry.id   AF-A0A318D0S0-F1
#
_cell.length_a   1.000
_cell.length_b   1.000
_cell.length_c   1.000
_cell.angle_alpha   90.00
_cell.angle_beta   90.00
_cell.angle_gamma   90.00
#
_symmetry.space_group_name_H-M   'P 1'
#
loop_
_entity.id
_entity.type
_entity.pdbx_description
1 polymer ?
#
loop_
_entity_poly.entity_id
_entity_poly.type
_entity_poly.pdbx_seq_one_letter_code
_entity_poly.pdbx_strand_id
1 'polypeptide(L)'
;MSNNLYVVATEARSGKSAIILGVMEMLLRKIDRVGFFRPIISDTKDQDHDINLVSSYFDLRIPYDKMYGFTGTEAGNLVSLGKQAEMIEGIINKYNQLSDGSDFVLCEGTDFMSSAAAFEFDINAEISKNLSCPVLLVTNAHKKSTDDIVRSVEVALKSLSGKKCHTIATIINRTEPKDGETIIKLLKEKDLTGEQLLYAMPDEPSLGNPTVGEIAKLLGADVLYGEEQLNRHVHNFTIAAMQLHNFLTRIEYGSLIITPGDRSDVIVACLAAVSSTSEQNISGIVLTGGLKPEKPIWDLIKGFPLMVPILSVKENTFPTATNVNKIHAIISPDDDRKITQALAVFEKSVDTKQLEERVVTTHTTIITPKMFEYELLQRARANKQHVVLPEGEDERILRAAETLLYRGVVDITLLGNEDLVRGKIAQLGLRMSLANIINPLKSGLFEEYVQTYFNLRKHKGITEEYARDMMRGVNCFATMMVYKGRADAMVSGAVHSTAETIRPALQIIKTKPGFSIVSSVLLMCLEDRVLVYGDCAINADPNAGQLAEIALSSAQTAKTFGIDPVVAMLSYSTGESGKGADVDKVREATRIAKEKAHESFPGLRIEGPIQYDAAVDPLVAKTKLPESDVAGKATTFIFPDLNTGNNTYKAVQRSAGAVAIGPVLQGLKYPVNDLSRGCTVPDIVNTVAITAIQAQSKKG
;
A
#
# COMPACT_ATOMS: atom_id res chain seq x y z
N MET A 1 11.02 -0.86 12.56
CA MET A 1 11.56 0.05 11.55
C MET A 1 10.52 0.22 10.47
N SER A 2 10.26 1.44 9.98
CA SER A 2 9.54 1.56 8.71
C SER A 2 10.37 0.84 7.65
N ASN A 3 9.71 0.05 6.81
CA ASN A 3 10.32 -0.61 5.67
C ASN A 3 9.92 0.07 4.35
N ASN A 4 9.31 1.26 4.42
CA ASN A 4 8.94 2.02 3.24
C ASN A 4 8.82 3.53 3.52
N LEU A 5 8.78 4.31 2.44
CA LEU A 5 8.56 5.76 2.44
C LEU A 5 7.85 6.17 1.15
N TYR A 6 6.87 7.07 1.22
CA TYR A 6 6.16 7.58 0.05
C TYR A 6 6.47 9.06 -0.18
N VAL A 7 7.06 9.39 -1.32
CA VAL A 7 7.36 10.77 -1.72
C VAL A 7 6.24 11.29 -2.60
N VAL A 8 5.56 12.35 -2.14
CA VAL A 8 4.45 12.98 -2.86
C VAL A 8 4.76 14.45 -3.11
N ALA A 9 4.39 14.96 -4.29
CA ALA A 9 4.50 16.38 -4.59
C ALA A 9 3.15 17.08 -4.48
N THR A 10 3.15 18.39 -4.22
CA THR A 10 1.93 19.21 -4.28
C THR A 10 1.52 19.55 -5.72
N GLU A 11 2.43 19.43 -6.67
CA GLU A 11 2.21 19.75 -8.08
C GLU A 11 3.28 19.10 -8.99
N ALA A 12 3.08 19.24 -10.29
CA ALA A 12 4.03 18.79 -11.30
C ALA A 12 5.34 19.56 -11.22
N ARG A 13 6.44 18.92 -11.64
CA ARG A 13 7.76 19.57 -11.82
C ARG A 13 8.31 20.21 -10.54
N SER A 14 7.98 19.62 -9.39
CA SER A 14 8.49 20.05 -8.09
C SER A 14 9.95 19.65 -7.83
N GLY A 15 10.62 19.03 -8.82
CA GLY A 15 11.99 18.53 -8.67
C GLY A 15 12.07 17.28 -7.79
N LYS A 16 11.02 16.44 -7.76
CA LYS A 16 10.99 15.19 -7.00
C LYS A 16 12.20 14.31 -7.29
N SER A 17 12.59 14.14 -8.56
CA SER A 17 13.72 13.27 -8.94
C SER A 17 15.02 13.59 -8.19
N ALA A 18 15.33 14.88 -7.95
CA ALA A 18 16.50 15.27 -7.17
C ALA A 18 16.41 14.84 -5.69
N ILE A 19 15.23 14.95 -5.11
CA ILE A 19 14.95 14.50 -3.74
C ILE A 19 14.96 12.98 -3.65
N ILE A 20 14.42 12.28 -4.65
CA ILE A 20 14.46 10.82 -4.75
C ILE A 20 15.90 10.31 -4.78
N LEU A 21 16.78 10.91 -5.59
CA LEU A 21 18.21 10.57 -5.61
C LEU A 21 18.84 10.70 -4.23
N GLY A 22 18.64 11.84 -3.55
CA GLY A 22 19.19 12.09 -2.22
C GLY A 22 18.65 11.12 -1.15
N VAL A 23 17.36 10.82 -1.19
CA VAL A 23 16.73 9.85 -0.28
C VAL A 23 17.22 8.42 -0.56
N MET A 24 17.35 8.03 -1.83
CA MET A 24 17.91 6.72 -2.21
C MET A 24 19.35 6.55 -1.74
N GLU A 25 20.20 7.56 -1.95
CA GLU A 25 21.59 7.53 -1.47
C GLU A 25 21.64 7.42 0.06
N MET A 26 20.81 8.19 0.76
CA MET A 26 20.68 8.12 2.22
C MET A 26 20.31 6.71 2.69
N LEU A 27 19.33 6.06 2.05
CA LEU A 27 18.86 4.72 2.43
C LEU A 27 19.93 3.64 2.15
N LEU A 28 20.57 3.68 0.99
CA LEU A 28 21.58 2.68 0.57
C LEU A 28 22.87 2.71 1.42
N ARG A 29 23.10 3.78 2.21
CA ARG A 29 24.21 3.84 3.17
C ARG A 29 24.08 2.85 4.32
N LYS A 30 22.85 2.42 4.67
CA LYS A 30 22.59 1.51 5.81
C LYS A 30 21.73 0.30 5.48
N ILE A 31 21.04 0.30 4.34
CA ILE A 31 20.10 -0.75 3.95
C ILE A 31 20.64 -1.42 2.69
N ASP A 32 20.89 -2.73 2.77
CA ASP A 32 21.52 -3.49 1.69
C ASP A 32 20.59 -3.64 0.47
N ARG A 33 19.29 -3.83 0.69
CA ARG A 33 18.30 -4.07 -0.38
C ARG A 33 17.20 -3.02 -0.37
N VAL A 34 17.41 -1.94 -1.11
CA VAL A 34 16.40 -0.88 -1.31
C VAL A 34 15.72 -1.09 -2.66
N GLY A 35 14.40 -1.24 -2.63
CA GLY A 35 13.54 -1.27 -3.81
C GLY A 35 13.00 0.12 -4.15
N PHE A 36 12.67 0.33 -5.43
CA PHE A 36 12.05 1.56 -5.91
C PHE A 36 10.72 1.23 -6.61
N PHE A 37 9.65 1.92 -6.25
CA PHE A 37 8.31 1.62 -6.75
C PHE A 37 7.52 2.88 -7.11
N ARG A 38 6.93 2.89 -8.30
CA ARG A 38 5.99 3.93 -8.74
C ARG A 38 4.58 3.34 -8.91
N PRO A 39 3.61 3.66 -8.02
CA PRO A 39 2.27 3.10 -8.12
C PRO A 39 1.60 3.36 -9.47
N ILE A 40 1.82 4.55 -10.02
CA ILE A 40 1.32 4.95 -11.33
C ILE A 40 2.44 5.68 -12.07
N ILE A 41 2.74 5.22 -13.29
CA ILE A 41 3.75 5.82 -14.18
C ILE A 41 3.12 6.59 -15.33
N SER A 42 3.88 7.49 -15.94
CA SER A 42 3.42 8.24 -17.12
C SER A 42 3.32 7.34 -18.36
N ASP A 43 2.33 7.59 -19.22
CA ASP A 43 2.19 6.88 -20.50
C ASP A 43 3.27 7.36 -21.48
N THR A 44 4.42 6.68 -21.48
CA THR A 44 5.53 6.95 -22.40
C THR A 44 5.74 5.77 -23.35
N LYS A 45 6.31 6.03 -24.53
CA LYS A 45 6.67 4.96 -25.49
C LYS A 45 7.89 4.16 -25.02
N ASP A 46 8.72 4.77 -24.20
CA ASP A 46 9.93 4.21 -23.59
C ASP A 46 9.63 3.80 -22.13
N GLN A 47 10.66 3.47 -21.35
CA GLN A 47 10.54 3.25 -19.91
C GLN A 47 10.27 4.57 -19.16
N ASP A 48 9.60 4.50 -18.02
CA ASP A 48 9.40 5.61 -17.10
C ASP A 48 10.76 6.21 -16.70
N HIS A 49 10.82 7.54 -16.74
CA HIS A 49 12.06 8.27 -16.58
C HIS A 49 12.71 8.02 -15.22
N ASP A 50 11.96 8.19 -14.13
CA ASP A 50 12.53 8.15 -12.79
C ASP A 50 12.85 6.72 -12.38
N ILE A 51 12.07 5.73 -12.84
CA ILE A 51 12.44 4.32 -12.71
C ILE A 51 13.77 4.05 -13.41
N ASN A 52 13.95 4.51 -14.65
CA ASN A 52 15.19 4.30 -15.39
C ASN A 52 16.39 4.99 -14.74
N LEU A 53 16.22 6.23 -14.26
CA LEU A 53 17.23 6.98 -13.52
C LEU A 53 17.69 6.23 -12.27
N VAL A 54 16.76 5.88 -11.39
CA VAL A 54 17.07 5.26 -10.10
C VAL A 54 17.62 3.86 -10.30
N SER A 55 17.01 3.06 -11.19
CA SER A 55 17.43 1.69 -11.45
C SER A 55 18.86 1.62 -12.02
N SER A 56 19.17 2.47 -13.00
CA SER A 56 20.47 2.46 -13.66
C SER A 56 21.58 3.03 -12.77
N TYR A 57 21.34 4.15 -12.09
CA TYR A 57 22.36 4.81 -11.27
C TYR A 57 22.73 3.98 -10.02
N PHE A 58 21.75 3.34 -9.38
CA PHE A 58 21.98 2.54 -8.16
C PHE A 58 22.14 1.03 -8.43
N ASP A 59 22.20 0.59 -9.69
CA ASP A 59 22.26 -0.83 -10.11
C ASP A 59 21.19 -1.70 -9.41
N LEU A 60 19.93 -1.24 -9.45
CA LEU A 60 18.83 -2.00 -8.85
C LEU A 60 18.56 -3.27 -9.67
N ARG A 61 18.91 -4.43 -9.12
CA ARG A 61 18.68 -5.76 -9.73
C ARG A 61 17.22 -6.21 -9.67
N ILE A 62 16.29 -5.30 -9.94
CA ILE A 62 14.85 -5.53 -9.92
C ILE A 62 14.32 -5.34 -11.36
N PRO A 63 13.56 -6.29 -11.91
CA PRO A 63 12.94 -6.13 -13.23
C PRO A 63 12.01 -4.91 -13.30
N TYR A 64 12.08 -4.15 -14.41
CA TYR A 64 11.29 -2.94 -14.64
C TYR A 64 9.78 -3.14 -14.44
N ASP A 65 9.22 -4.27 -14.90
CA ASP A 65 7.79 -4.60 -14.80
C ASP A 65 7.29 -4.84 -13.37
N LYS A 66 8.22 -4.95 -12.40
CA LYS A 66 7.94 -5.03 -10.97
C LYS A 66 8.02 -3.68 -10.25
N MET A 67 8.66 -2.69 -10.86
CA MET A 67 8.89 -1.36 -10.26
C MET A 67 7.69 -0.41 -10.40
N TYR A 68 6.58 -0.84 -11.03
CA TYR A 68 5.37 -0.02 -11.12
C TYR A 68 4.07 -0.82 -10.98
N GLY A 69 2.99 -0.10 -10.64
CA GLY A 69 1.64 -0.65 -10.52
C GLY A 69 0.88 -0.62 -11.84
N PHE A 70 0.53 0.58 -12.30
CA PHE A 70 -0.26 0.83 -13.52
C PHE A 70 0.34 1.98 -14.35
N THR A 71 0.01 2.04 -15.63
CA THR A 71 0.20 3.27 -16.39
C THR A 71 -0.91 4.28 -16.09
N GLY A 72 -0.66 5.56 -16.38
CA GLY A 72 -1.65 6.63 -16.21
C GLY A 72 -2.98 6.34 -16.93
N THR A 73 -2.92 5.80 -18.15
CA THR A 73 -4.10 5.42 -18.93
C THR A 73 -4.85 4.25 -18.29
N GLU A 74 -4.14 3.21 -17.81
CA GLU A 74 -4.77 2.06 -17.14
C GLU A 74 -5.48 2.49 -15.85
N ALA A 75 -4.80 3.28 -15.02
CA ALA A 75 -5.35 3.83 -13.79
C ALA A 75 -6.57 4.74 -14.09
N GLY A 76 -6.44 5.64 -15.06
CA GLY A 76 -7.52 6.53 -15.49
C GLY A 76 -8.76 5.77 -15.98
N ASN A 77 -8.57 4.70 -16.75
CA ASN A 77 -9.67 3.85 -17.21
C ASN A 77 -10.41 3.19 -16.03
N LEU A 78 -9.68 2.61 -15.06
CA LEU A 78 -10.29 2.00 -13.88
C LEU A 78 -11.09 3.02 -13.06
N VAL A 79 -10.53 4.21 -12.85
CA VAL A 79 -11.23 5.29 -12.13
C VAL A 79 -12.50 5.73 -12.88
N SER A 80 -12.43 5.91 -14.19
CA SER A 80 -13.58 6.33 -15.01
C SER A 80 -14.74 5.33 -14.97
N LEU A 81 -14.44 4.04 -14.77
CA LEU A 81 -15.42 2.96 -14.62
C LEU A 81 -15.91 2.79 -13.18
N GLY A 82 -15.50 3.65 -12.24
CA GLY A 82 -15.81 3.51 -10.81
C GLY A 82 -15.07 2.35 -10.13
N LYS A 83 -14.06 1.77 -10.78
CA LYS A 83 -13.26 0.63 -10.33
C LYS A 83 -11.98 1.05 -9.60
N GLN A 84 -11.99 2.18 -8.92
CA GLN A 84 -10.86 2.65 -8.11
C GLN A 84 -10.41 1.61 -7.08
N ALA A 85 -11.36 0.83 -6.55
CA ALA A 85 -11.05 -0.22 -5.61
C ALA A 85 -10.13 -1.32 -6.20
N GLU A 86 -10.33 -1.68 -7.47
CA GLU A 86 -9.52 -2.67 -8.20
C GLU A 86 -8.11 -2.11 -8.49
N MET A 87 -8.02 -0.81 -8.81
CA MET A 87 -6.73 -0.13 -9.01
C MET A 87 -5.87 -0.19 -7.74
N ILE A 88 -6.43 0.16 -6.58
CA ILE A 88 -5.70 0.10 -5.31
C ILE A 88 -5.27 -1.34 -4.98
N GLU A 89 -6.14 -2.34 -5.18
CA GLU A 89 -5.77 -3.75 -4.96
C GLU A 89 -4.61 -4.17 -5.89
N GLY A 90 -4.64 -3.78 -7.17
CA GLY A 90 -3.55 -4.06 -8.10
C GLY A 90 -2.22 -3.41 -7.69
N ILE A 91 -2.25 -2.18 -7.19
CA ILE A 91 -1.07 -1.47 -6.68
C ILE A 91 -0.49 -2.20 -5.46
N ILE A 92 -1.33 -2.54 -4.47
CA ILE A 92 -0.91 -3.29 -3.27
C ILE A 92 -0.24 -4.62 -3.68
N ASN A 93 -0.85 -5.34 -4.63
CA ASN A 93 -0.33 -6.62 -5.12
C ASN A 93 1.08 -6.47 -5.74
N LYS A 94 1.27 -5.47 -6.60
CA LYS A 94 2.55 -5.19 -7.27
C LYS A 94 3.61 -4.71 -6.29
N TYR A 95 3.24 -3.80 -5.39
CA TYR A 95 4.11 -3.30 -4.33
C TYR A 95 4.63 -4.44 -3.46
N ASN A 96 3.75 -5.33 -2.98
CA ASN A 96 4.16 -6.41 -2.08
C ASN A 96 5.07 -7.43 -2.77
N GLN A 97 4.86 -7.73 -4.06
CA GLN A 97 5.79 -8.57 -4.83
C GLN A 97 7.21 -8.00 -4.92
N LEU A 98 7.35 -6.67 -4.92
CA LEU A 98 8.65 -6.00 -4.88
C LEU A 98 9.19 -5.94 -3.44
N SER A 99 8.31 -5.70 -2.47
CA SER A 99 8.66 -5.64 -1.05
C SER A 99 9.18 -6.98 -0.51
N ASP A 100 8.69 -8.13 -1.00
CA ASP A 100 9.16 -9.46 -0.56
C ASP A 100 10.67 -9.68 -0.79
N GLY A 101 11.25 -8.98 -1.77
CA GLY A 101 12.67 -9.05 -2.11
C GLY A 101 13.53 -7.92 -1.54
N SER A 102 12.93 -6.96 -0.84
CA SER A 102 13.56 -5.71 -0.43
C SER A 102 13.49 -5.53 1.09
N ASP A 103 14.52 -4.97 1.70
CA ASP A 103 14.52 -4.59 3.13
C ASP A 103 13.84 -3.23 3.35
N PHE A 104 13.84 -2.38 2.32
CA PHE A 104 13.13 -1.11 2.29
C PHE A 104 12.61 -0.79 0.89
N VAL A 105 11.45 -0.14 0.77
CA VAL A 105 10.90 0.32 -0.53
C VAL A 105 10.66 1.83 -0.53
N LEU A 106 11.33 2.55 -1.41
CA LEU A 106 11.03 3.95 -1.69
C LEU A 106 9.94 4.04 -2.77
N CYS A 107 8.79 4.56 -2.39
CA CYS A 107 7.67 4.81 -3.29
C CYS A 107 7.68 6.25 -3.79
N GLU A 108 7.54 6.46 -5.09
CA GLU A 108 7.36 7.77 -5.69
C GLU A 108 5.94 7.93 -6.26
N GLY A 109 5.26 9.00 -5.86
CA GLY A 109 3.94 9.37 -6.36
C GLY A 109 3.92 9.89 -7.78
N THR A 110 2.73 10.18 -8.30
CA THR A 110 2.56 10.67 -9.68
C THR A 110 3.14 12.07 -9.90
N ASP A 111 3.37 12.41 -11.18
CA ASP A 111 3.94 13.69 -11.62
C ASP A 111 2.93 14.78 -11.98
N PHE A 112 1.64 14.59 -11.67
CA PHE A 112 0.62 15.66 -11.81
C PHE A 112 0.53 16.24 -13.23
N MET A 113 0.77 15.41 -14.25
CA MET A 113 0.87 15.87 -15.64
C MET A 113 -0.50 16.04 -16.33
N SER A 114 -1.61 15.66 -15.69
CA SER A 114 -2.96 15.84 -16.23
C SER A 114 -3.61 17.17 -15.83
N SER A 115 -4.68 17.56 -16.51
CA SER A 115 -5.47 18.77 -16.23
C SER A 115 -6.23 18.73 -14.89
N ALA A 116 -6.09 17.68 -14.08
CA ALA A 116 -6.81 17.44 -12.83
C ALA A 116 -5.86 17.21 -11.63
N ALA A 117 -4.86 18.07 -11.44
CA ALA A 117 -3.83 17.94 -10.39
C ALA A 117 -4.38 17.73 -8.96
N ALA A 118 -5.51 18.36 -8.60
CA ALA A 118 -6.12 18.17 -7.28
C ALA A 118 -6.59 16.73 -7.04
N PHE A 119 -7.11 16.07 -8.08
CA PHE A 119 -7.59 14.69 -8.01
C PHE A 119 -6.41 13.70 -7.88
N GLU A 120 -5.29 13.99 -8.55
CA GLU A 120 -4.07 13.17 -8.43
C GLU A 120 -3.47 13.22 -7.02
N PHE A 121 -3.58 14.35 -6.31
CA PHE A 121 -3.02 14.47 -4.95
C PHE A 121 -3.78 13.57 -3.97
N ASP A 122 -5.10 13.59 -4.08
CA ASP A 122 -5.97 12.75 -3.27
C ASP A 122 -5.74 11.26 -3.57
N ILE A 123 -5.50 10.87 -4.83
CA ILE A 123 -5.12 9.49 -5.17
C ILE A 123 -3.80 9.10 -4.51
N ASN A 124 -2.77 9.95 -4.57
CA ASN A 124 -1.47 9.65 -3.94
C ASN A 124 -1.61 9.47 -2.42
N ALA A 125 -2.42 10.31 -1.77
CA ALA A 125 -2.70 10.18 -0.34
C ALA A 125 -3.49 8.89 0.00
N GLU A 126 -4.36 8.44 -0.90
CA GLU A 126 -5.07 7.17 -0.72
C GLU A 126 -4.14 5.96 -0.93
N ILE A 127 -3.25 6.02 -1.92
CA ILE A 127 -2.26 4.97 -2.17
C ILE A 127 -1.29 4.89 -0.99
N SER A 128 -0.70 6.01 -0.55
CA SER A 128 0.26 6.01 0.55
C SER A 128 -0.33 5.45 1.84
N LYS A 129 -1.61 5.76 2.12
CA LYS A 129 -2.35 5.17 3.23
C LYS A 129 -2.54 3.66 3.09
N ASN A 130 -2.92 3.17 1.91
CA ASN A 130 -3.17 1.74 1.69
C ASN A 130 -1.88 0.91 1.67
N LEU A 131 -0.75 1.52 1.31
CA LEU A 131 0.59 0.93 1.43
C LEU A 131 1.20 1.11 2.84
N SER A 132 0.48 1.81 3.73
CA SER A 132 0.94 2.17 5.06
C SER A 132 2.30 2.84 5.05
N CYS A 133 2.53 3.73 4.09
CA CYS A 133 3.78 4.47 3.99
C CYS A 133 3.72 5.77 4.81
N PRO A 134 4.76 6.11 5.60
CA PRO A 134 4.97 7.49 5.99
C PRO A 134 5.20 8.36 4.74
N VAL A 135 4.84 9.63 4.82
CA VAL A 135 4.85 10.55 3.67
C VAL A 135 5.95 11.60 3.80
N LEU A 136 6.76 11.74 2.75
CA LEU A 136 7.65 12.87 2.51
C LEU A 136 6.97 13.80 1.51
N LEU A 137 6.54 14.98 1.97
CA LEU A 137 5.87 15.97 1.12
C LEU A 137 6.91 16.85 0.42
N VAL A 138 6.76 17.05 -0.89
CA VAL A 138 7.60 17.93 -1.70
C VAL A 138 6.75 19.07 -2.25
N THR A 139 7.17 20.31 -2.01
CA THR A 139 6.49 21.50 -2.55
C THR A 139 7.44 22.31 -3.40
N ASN A 140 6.96 22.78 -4.55
CA ASN A 140 7.74 23.64 -5.45
C ASN A 140 7.57 25.11 -5.10
N ALA A 141 8.70 25.80 -4.86
CA ALA A 141 8.78 27.23 -4.59
C ALA A 141 9.23 28.08 -5.80
N HIS A 142 9.56 27.45 -6.94
CA HIS A 142 10.13 28.18 -8.07
C HIS A 142 9.18 29.28 -8.58
N LYS A 143 9.66 30.54 -8.54
CA LYS A 143 8.93 31.74 -8.98
C LYS A 143 7.57 31.96 -8.28
N LYS A 144 7.45 31.55 -7.02
CA LYS A 144 6.24 31.77 -6.20
C LYS A 144 6.49 32.72 -5.04
N SER A 145 5.43 33.39 -4.59
CA SER A 145 5.48 34.17 -3.35
C SER A 145 5.55 33.24 -2.13
N THR A 146 6.10 33.75 -1.03
CA THR A 146 6.13 33.03 0.26
C THR A 146 4.73 32.62 0.72
N ASP A 147 3.73 33.48 0.51
CA ASP A 147 2.34 33.23 0.91
C ASP A 147 1.70 32.11 0.10
N ASP A 148 1.95 32.06 -1.21
CA ASP A 148 1.45 30.99 -2.08
C ASP A 148 2.05 29.64 -1.69
N ILE A 149 3.34 29.62 -1.35
CA ILE A 149 4.04 28.40 -0.91
C ILE A 149 3.43 27.89 0.40
N VAL A 150 3.30 28.76 1.40
CA VAL A 150 2.73 28.40 2.71
C VAL A 150 1.29 27.89 2.54
N ARG A 151 0.49 28.55 1.71
CA ARG A 151 -0.89 28.11 1.43
C ARG A 151 -0.94 26.76 0.73
N SER A 152 -0.04 26.50 -0.23
CA SER A 152 0.05 25.22 -0.93
C SER A 152 0.39 24.07 0.04
N VAL A 153 1.38 24.28 0.92
CA VAL A 153 1.75 23.32 1.97
C VAL A 153 0.58 23.10 2.93
N GLU A 154 -0.11 24.16 3.36
CA GLU A 154 -1.25 24.07 4.27
C GLU A 154 -2.39 23.20 3.70
N VAL A 155 -2.75 23.40 2.43
CA VAL A 155 -3.80 22.61 1.76
C VAL A 155 -3.38 21.14 1.64
N ALA A 156 -2.12 20.88 1.26
CA ALA A 156 -1.60 19.53 1.10
C ALA A 156 -1.57 18.76 2.43
N LEU A 157 -1.08 19.39 3.50
CA LEU A 157 -1.06 18.78 4.84
C LEU A 157 -2.47 18.52 5.37
N LYS A 158 -3.43 19.41 5.13
CA LYS A 158 -4.85 19.19 5.47
C LYS A 158 -5.48 18.01 4.72
N SER A 159 -5.19 17.84 3.42
CA SER A 159 -5.65 16.66 2.68
C SER A 159 -5.03 15.36 3.22
N LEU A 160 -3.71 15.34 3.44
CA LEU A 160 -2.99 14.17 3.98
C LEU A 160 -3.51 13.78 5.38
N SER A 161 -3.62 14.74 6.30
CA SER A 161 -4.16 14.52 7.65
C SER A 161 -5.63 14.11 7.64
N GLY A 162 -6.45 14.70 6.77
CA GLY A 162 -7.85 14.31 6.58
C GLY A 162 -8.00 12.84 6.15
N LYS A 163 -7.03 12.32 5.39
CA LYS A 163 -6.93 10.89 5.04
C LYS A 163 -6.17 10.04 6.06
N LYS A 164 -5.74 10.61 7.19
CA LYS A 164 -4.94 9.96 8.24
C LYS A 164 -3.55 9.52 7.77
N CYS A 165 -2.98 10.17 6.76
CA CYS A 165 -1.59 9.92 6.36
C CYS A 165 -0.63 10.52 7.39
N HIS A 166 0.46 9.82 7.69
CA HIS A 166 1.50 10.33 8.58
C HIS A 166 2.60 11.02 7.75
N THR A 167 2.58 12.35 7.70
CA THR A 167 3.65 13.14 7.08
C THR A 167 4.83 13.27 8.04
N ILE A 168 6.00 12.76 7.66
CA ILE A 168 7.21 12.78 8.51
C ILE A 168 8.10 13.99 8.25
N ALA A 169 8.05 14.53 7.03
CA ALA A 169 8.86 15.64 6.60
C ALA A 169 8.23 16.37 5.41
N THR A 170 8.49 17.67 5.32
CA THR A 170 8.15 18.50 4.15
C THR A 170 9.43 19.18 3.63
N ILE A 171 9.72 18.98 2.35
CA ILE A 171 10.82 19.64 1.62
C ILE A 171 10.22 20.69 0.70
N ILE A 172 10.53 21.96 0.96
CA ILE A 172 10.24 23.08 0.08
C ILE A 172 11.40 23.18 -0.90
N ASN A 173 11.18 22.71 -2.12
CA ASN A 173 12.19 22.67 -3.17
C ASN A 173 12.18 23.94 -4.02
N ARG A 174 13.33 24.29 -4.59
CA ARG A 174 13.54 25.41 -5.51
C ARG A 174 13.25 26.77 -4.88
N THR A 175 13.63 26.96 -3.61
CA THR A 175 13.47 28.23 -2.90
C THR A 175 14.50 29.26 -3.36
N GLU A 176 14.14 30.55 -3.35
CA GLU A 176 15.17 31.58 -3.37
C GLU A 176 15.99 31.48 -2.06
N PRO A 177 17.35 31.56 -2.10
CA PRO A 177 18.19 31.32 -0.92
C PRO A 177 17.84 32.18 0.31
N LYS A 178 17.36 33.40 0.09
CA LYS A 178 16.94 34.34 1.15
C LYS A 178 15.59 34.01 1.78
N ASP A 179 14.74 33.23 1.10
CA ASP A 179 13.35 33.01 1.51
C ASP A 179 13.17 31.68 2.27
N GLY A 180 14.11 30.74 2.13
CA GLY A 180 14.01 29.39 2.71
C GLY A 180 13.76 29.38 4.23
N GLU A 181 14.57 30.13 5.00
CA GLU A 181 14.41 30.22 6.46
C GLU A 181 13.09 30.90 6.85
N THR A 182 12.69 31.94 6.10
CA THR A 182 11.44 32.67 6.32
C THR A 182 10.23 31.76 6.14
N ILE A 183 10.21 30.95 5.08
CA ILE A 183 9.14 29.99 4.80
C ILE A 183 9.04 28.95 5.93
N ILE A 184 10.16 28.37 6.35
CA ILE A 184 10.18 27.39 7.46
C ILE A 184 9.63 28.01 8.74
N LYS A 185 10.01 29.25 9.06
CA LYS A 185 9.52 29.96 10.25
C LYS A 185 8.00 30.15 10.21
N LEU A 186 7.46 30.63 9.09
CA LEU A 186 6.01 30.82 8.92
C LEU A 186 5.21 29.51 9.05
N LEU A 187 5.74 28.40 8.53
CA LEU A 187 5.12 27.09 8.64
C LEU A 187 5.10 26.56 10.09
N LYS A 188 6.14 26.86 10.89
CA LYS A 188 6.19 26.54 12.31
C LYS A 188 5.22 27.41 13.13
N GLU A 189 5.17 28.70 12.86
CA GLU A 189 4.29 29.65 13.59
C GLU A 189 2.81 29.33 13.43
N LYS A 190 2.39 28.81 12.28
CA LYS A 190 1.00 28.40 12.04
C LYS A 190 0.61 27.07 12.71
N ASP A 191 1.55 26.38 13.38
CA ASP A 191 1.36 25.05 13.98
C ASP A 191 0.78 24.00 13.00
N LEU A 192 1.00 24.21 11.69
CA LEU A 192 0.49 23.33 10.64
C LEU A 192 1.29 22.02 10.53
N THR A 193 2.42 21.96 11.22
CA THR A 193 3.48 21.01 10.94
C THR A 193 3.75 20.04 12.09
N GLY A 194 3.21 20.31 13.29
CA GLY A 194 3.43 19.46 14.46
C GLY A 194 4.91 19.16 14.68
N GLU A 195 5.26 17.88 14.79
CA GLU A 195 6.64 17.43 14.97
C GLU A 195 7.38 17.12 13.66
N GLN A 196 6.79 17.36 12.48
CA GLN A 196 7.41 16.97 11.21
C GLN A 196 8.69 17.78 10.92
N LEU A 197 9.62 17.16 10.18
CA LEU A 197 10.84 17.83 9.75
C LEU A 197 10.54 18.80 8.60
N LEU A 198 11.20 19.97 8.58
CA LEU A 198 11.02 20.99 7.55
C LEU A 198 12.38 21.35 6.96
N TYR A 199 12.50 21.24 5.63
CA TYR A 199 13.71 21.58 4.91
C TYR A 199 13.40 22.52 3.75
N ALA A 200 14.32 23.43 3.45
CA ALA A 200 14.27 24.31 2.29
C ALA A 200 15.48 24.04 1.41
N MET A 201 15.22 23.65 0.16
CA MET A 201 16.24 23.34 -0.83
C MET A 201 16.28 24.45 -1.88
N PRO A 202 17.43 25.13 -2.08
CA PRO A 202 17.52 26.26 -2.99
C PRO A 202 17.34 25.81 -4.44
N ASP A 203 16.88 26.73 -5.29
CA ASP A 203 16.85 26.49 -6.74
C ASP A 203 18.29 26.42 -7.27
N GLU A 204 18.65 25.28 -7.86
CA GLU A 204 19.94 25.06 -8.49
C GLU A 204 19.75 25.14 -10.02
N PRO A 205 20.16 26.24 -10.69
CA PRO A 205 19.86 26.46 -12.10
C PRO A 205 20.42 25.36 -13.01
N SER A 206 21.54 24.74 -12.64
CA SER A 206 22.17 23.68 -13.42
C SER A 206 21.31 22.41 -13.52
N LEU A 207 20.46 22.13 -12.54
CA LEU A 207 19.48 21.03 -12.59
C LEU A 207 18.28 21.35 -13.49
N GLY A 208 17.96 22.64 -13.65
CA GLY A 208 16.84 23.12 -14.46
C GLY A 208 17.15 23.31 -15.95
N ASN A 209 18.41 23.16 -16.36
CA ASN A 209 18.87 23.44 -17.72
C ASN A 209 19.04 22.15 -18.55
N PRO A 210 18.36 22.03 -19.71
CA PRO A 210 18.44 20.83 -20.54
C PRO A 210 19.79 20.73 -21.26
N THR A 211 20.19 19.52 -21.64
CA THR A 211 21.36 19.32 -22.52
C THR A 211 20.97 19.50 -23.99
N VAL A 212 21.95 19.77 -24.86
CA VAL A 212 21.71 19.85 -26.30
C VAL A 212 21.17 18.52 -26.84
N GLY A 213 21.61 17.38 -26.29
CA GLY A 213 21.10 16.06 -26.62
C GLY A 213 19.64 15.85 -26.23
N GLU A 214 19.23 16.29 -25.03
CA GLU A 214 17.82 16.27 -24.61
C GLU A 214 16.95 17.09 -25.58
N ILE A 215 17.44 18.27 -25.97
CA ILE A 215 16.75 19.12 -26.96
C ILE A 215 16.66 18.43 -28.32
N ALA A 216 17.75 17.81 -28.78
CA ALA A 216 17.77 17.07 -30.05
C ALA A 216 16.73 15.94 -30.06
N LYS A 217 16.67 15.13 -29.00
CA LYS A 217 15.72 14.01 -28.86
C LYS A 217 14.28 14.50 -28.86
N LEU A 218 13.97 15.54 -28.08
CA LEU A 218 12.60 16.07 -27.95
C LEU A 218 12.10 16.81 -29.19
N LEU A 219 13.01 17.46 -29.94
CA LEU A 219 12.67 18.09 -31.22
C LEU A 219 12.68 17.11 -32.40
N GLY A 220 13.14 15.87 -32.21
CA GLY A 220 13.39 14.94 -33.33
C GLY A 220 14.41 15.48 -34.33
N ALA A 221 15.43 16.17 -33.83
CA ALA A 221 16.41 16.88 -34.64
C ALA A 221 17.47 15.92 -35.22
N ASP A 222 17.90 16.19 -36.45
CA ASP A 222 19.08 15.56 -37.04
C ASP A 222 20.35 16.22 -36.44
N VAL A 223 21.22 15.43 -35.84
CA VAL A 223 22.56 15.90 -35.40
C VAL A 223 23.46 15.95 -36.63
N LEU A 224 23.76 17.16 -37.12
CA LEU A 224 24.59 17.33 -38.32
C LEU A 224 26.09 17.35 -37.98
N TYR A 225 26.45 17.79 -36.78
CA TYR A 225 27.83 17.92 -36.33
C TYR A 225 27.91 17.94 -34.80
N GLY A 226 29.06 17.55 -34.24
CA GLY A 226 29.35 17.67 -32.80
C GLY A 226 28.62 16.68 -31.90
N GLU A 227 28.39 15.44 -32.37
CA GLU A 227 27.71 14.38 -31.61
C GLU A 227 28.35 14.09 -30.24
N GLU A 228 29.68 14.20 -30.14
CA GLU A 228 30.45 14.01 -28.90
C GLU A 228 30.22 15.11 -27.84
N GLN A 229 29.54 16.21 -28.20
CA GLN A 229 29.33 17.40 -27.36
C GLN A 229 27.86 17.64 -27.02
N LEU A 230 26.99 16.64 -27.19
CA LEU A 230 25.56 16.75 -26.90
C LEU A 230 25.24 16.93 -25.40
N ASN A 231 26.19 16.62 -24.52
CA ASN A 231 26.07 16.79 -23.06
C ASN A 231 26.19 18.26 -22.59
N ARG A 232 26.42 19.23 -23.47
CA ARG A 232 26.47 20.65 -23.12
C ARG A 232 25.12 21.15 -22.62
N HIS A 233 25.09 21.87 -21.50
CA HIS A 233 23.86 22.45 -20.96
C HIS A 233 23.48 23.74 -21.65
N VAL A 234 22.19 23.91 -21.91
CA VAL A 234 21.59 25.11 -22.48
C VAL A 234 21.02 25.97 -21.36
N HIS A 235 21.61 27.14 -21.15
CA HIS A 235 21.19 28.08 -20.09
C HIS A 235 20.08 29.02 -20.57
N ASN A 236 20.13 29.42 -21.84
CA ASN A 236 19.12 30.22 -22.49
C ASN A 236 19.12 29.93 -24.01
N PHE A 237 18.16 30.47 -24.75
CA PHE A 237 18.15 30.39 -26.20
C PHE A 237 18.05 31.80 -26.82
N THR A 238 18.66 31.95 -27.98
CA THR A 238 18.71 33.21 -28.72
C THR A 238 18.26 32.97 -30.16
N ILE A 239 17.24 33.71 -30.60
CA ILE A 239 16.79 33.65 -31.99
C ILE A 239 17.63 34.60 -32.84
N ALA A 240 18.43 34.06 -33.74
CA ALA A 240 19.27 34.84 -34.64
C ALA A 240 18.50 35.29 -35.89
N ALA A 241 17.59 36.24 -35.71
CA ALA A 241 16.82 36.87 -36.80
C ALA A 241 17.42 38.22 -37.25
N MET A 242 18.28 38.84 -36.45
CA MET A 242 18.87 40.15 -36.73
C MET A 242 20.09 40.05 -37.68
N GLN A 243 20.55 41.20 -38.16
CA GLN A 243 21.87 41.32 -38.80
C GLN A 243 22.99 40.98 -37.82
N LEU A 244 24.10 40.45 -38.33
CA LEU A 244 25.18 39.85 -37.54
C LEU A 244 25.70 40.75 -36.41
N HIS A 245 25.93 42.03 -36.67
CA HIS A 245 26.47 42.96 -35.67
C HIS A 245 25.56 43.15 -34.43
N ASN A 246 24.24 43.05 -34.61
CA ASN A 246 23.27 43.15 -33.51
C ASN A 246 23.06 41.81 -32.80
N PHE A 247 23.32 40.70 -33.50
CA PHE A 247 23.24 39.37 -32.93
C PHE A 247 24.41 39.08 -31.99
N LEU A 248 25.64 39.45 -32.37
CA LEU A 248 26.85 39.19 -31.58
C LEU A 248 26.80 39.81 -30.18
N THR A 249 26.13 40.95 -30.00
CA THR A 249 25.98 41.60 -28.68
C THR A 249 24.96 40.93 -27.76
N ARG A 250 24.25 39.91 -28.24
CA ARG A 250 23.20 39.17 -27.52
C ARG A 250 23.56 37.71 -27.27
N ILE A 251 24.76 37.29 -27.63
CA ILE A 251 25.28 35.98 -27.28
C ILE A 251 25.66 36.01 -25.80
N GLU A 252 25.01 35.17 -25.01
CA GLU A 252 25.31 34.99 -23.61
C GLU A 252 26.00 33.64 -23.40
N TYR A 253 26.59 33.45 -22.22
CA TYR A 253 27.16 32.17 -21.85
C TYR A 253 26.08 31.08 -21.87
N GLY A 254 26.36 29.98 -22.58
CA GLY A 254 25.48 28.83 -22.63
C GLY A 254 24.23 29.00 -23.50
N SER A 255 24.24 29.96 -24.43
CA SER A 255 23.12 30.18 -25.36
C SER A 255 23.00 29.05 -26.39
N LEU A 256 21.76 28.57 -26.62
CA LEU A 256 21.40 27.79 -27.79
C LEU A 256 20.91 28.74 -28.90
N ILE A 257 21.64 28.78 -30.01
CA ILE A 257 21.33 29.69 -31.11
C ILE A 257 20.33 29.03 -32.05
N ILE A 258 19.18 29.66 -32.27
CA ILE A 258 18.15 29.17 -33.20
C ILE A 258 18.15 30.07 -34.44
N THR A 259 18.41 29.50 -35.62
CA THR A 259 18.50 30.26 -36.87
C THR A 259 18.06 29.42 -38.08
N PRO A 260 17.52 30.02 -39.16
CA PRO A 260 17.29 29.31 -40.42
C PRO A 260 18.58 28.71 -41.00
N GLY A 261 18.49 27.53 -41.64
CA GLY A 261 19.67 26.83 -42.16
C GLY A 261 20.41 27.54 -43.31
N ASP A 262 19.81 28.57 -43.93
CA ASP A 262 20.40 29.41 -44.97
C ASP A 262 21.17 30.63 -44.40
N ARG A 263 21.14 30.88 -43.08
CA ARG A 263 21.90 31.94 -42.39
C ARG A 263 23.37 31.56 -42.17
N SER A 264 24.07 31.36 -43.29
CA SER A 264 25.48 30.98 -43.31
C SER A 264 26.38 31.98 -42.58
N ASP A 265 26.04 33.27 -42.60
CA ASP A 265 26.72 34.33 -41.86
C ASP A 265 26.69 34.12 -40.33
N VAL A 266 25.53 33.71 -39.79
CA VAL A 266 25.34 33.45 -38.35
C VAL A 266 26.08 32.19 -37.94
N ILE A 267 25.98 31.12 -38.74
CA ILE A 267 26.61 29.84 -38.40
C ILE A 267 28.13 30.00 -38.30
N VAL A 268 28.75 30.63 -39.30
CA VAL A 268 30.20 30.88 -39.31
C VAL A 268 30.60 31.81 -38.17
N ALA A 269 29.82 32.85 -37.89
CA ALA A 269 30.12 33.77 -36.80
C ALA A 269 30.03 33.09 -35.42
N CYS A 270 29.05 32.21 -35.20
CA CYS A 270 28.94 31.42 -33.98
C CYS A 270 30.17 30.51 -33.78
N LEU A 271 30.61 29.81 -34.83
CA LEU A 271 31.80 28.96 -34.76
C LEU A 271 33.09 29.76 -34.53
N ALA A 272 33.19 30.94 -35.15
CA ALA A 272 34.30 31.86 -34.92
C ALA A 272 34.29 32.42 -33.49
N ALA A 273 33.11 32.72 -32.93
CA ALA A 273 32.96 33.16 -31.54
C ALA A 273 33.43 32.09 -30.55
N VAL A 274 33.03 30.82 -30.75
CA VAL A 274 33.50 29.67 -29.95
C VAL A 274 35.02 29.46 -30.06
N SER A 275 35.58 29.72 -31.25
CA SER A 275 37.02 29.55 -31.49
C SER A 275 37.86 30.73 -31.00
N SER A 276 37.22 31.84 -30.62
CA SER A 276 37.89 33.00 -30.03
C SER A 276 38.09 32.79 -28.53
N THR A 277 39.15 33.37 -27.94
CA THR A 277 39.40 33.36 -26.48
C THR A 277 38.40 34.21 -25.68
N SER A 278 37.21 34.48 -26.21
CA SER A 278 36.15 35.23 -25.51
C SER A 278 35.43 34.35 -24.49
N GLU A 279 34.96 34.94 -23.39
CA GLU A 279 34.21 34.25 -22.33
C GLU A 279 32.78 33.81 -22.76
N GLN A 280 32.33 34.16 -23.97
CA GLN A 280 30.96 33.93 -24.45
C GLN A 280 30.85 32.62 -25.26
N ASN A 281 30.97 31.49 -24.58
CA ASN A 281 30.79 30.17 -25.19
C ASN A 281 29.30 29.80 -25.35
N ILE A 282 28.88 29.50 -26.57
CA ILE A 282 27.53 28.97 -26.86
C ILE A 282 27.46 27.46 -26.58
N SER A 283 26.24 26.96 -26.38
CA SER A 283 25.98 25.54 -26.12
C SER A 283 25.77 24.74 -27.39
N GLY A 284 25.14 25.32 -28.41
CA GLY A 284 24.88 24.68 -29.70
C GLY A 284 24.11 25.57 -30.66
N ILE A 285 23.88 25.07 -31.87
CA ILE A 285 23.14 25.75 -32.94
C ILE A 285 22.00 24.85 -33.42
N VAL A 286 20.78 25.38 -33.54
CA VAL A 286 19.62 24.71 -34.12
C VAL A 286 19.24 25.40 -35.43
N LEU A 287 19.37 24.65 -36.53
CA LEU A 287 19.00 25.05 -37.88
C LEU A 287 17.54 24.71 -38.15
N THR A 288 16.76 25.70 -38.55
CA THR A 288 15.30 25.55 -38.75
C THR A 288 14.92 25.55 -40.24
N GLY A 289 13.70 25.09 -40.52
CA GLY A 289 13.11 25.04 -41.86
C GLY A 289 13.55 23.85 -42.72
N GLY A 290 14.22 22.84 -42.13
CA GLY A 290 14.76 21.68 -42.84
C GLY A 290 15.89 22.02 -43.81
N LEU A 291 16.42 23.24 -43.74
CA LEU A 291 17.50 23.72 -44.58
C LEU A 291 18.85 23.30 -43.99
N LYS A 292 19.75 22.83 -44.85
CA LYS A 292 21.15 22.55 -44.48
C LYS A 292 22.06 23.58 -45.17
N PRO A 293 23.21 23.95 -44.57
CA PRO A 293 24.13 24.88 -45.19
C PRO A 293 24.61 24.37 -46.56
N GLU A 294 24.84 25.30 -47.49
CA GLU A 294 25.38 24.96 -48.81
C GLU A 294 26.77 24.31 -48.70
N LYS A 295 27.12 23.47 -49.68
CA LYS A 295 28.38 22.69 -49.67
C LYS A 295 29.64 23.52 -49.36
N PRO A 296 29.87 24.71 -49.94
CA PRO A 296 31.05 25.51 -49.62
C PRO A 296 31.11 25.95 -48.15
N ILE A 297 29.95 26.28 -47.56
CA ILE A 297 29.83 26.66 -46.15
C ILE A 297 30.01 25.42 -45.26
N TRP A 298 29.47 24.28 -45.67
CA TRP A 298 29.64 23.02 -44.95
C TRP A 298 31.11 22.57 -44.87
N ASP A 299 31.85 22.70 -45.97
CA ASP A 299 33.28 22.38 -46.00
C ASP A 299 34.09 23.36 -45.12
N LEU A 300 33.66 24.63 -45.01
CA LEU A 300 34.23 25.59 -44.08
C LEU A 300 33.95 25.22 -42.61
N ILE A 301 32.73 24.80 -42.28
CA ILE A 301 32.33 24.37 -40.92
C ILE A 301 33.22 23.22 -40.42
N LYS A 302 33.52 22.24 -41.29
CA LYS A 302 34.40 21.10 -40.96
C LYS A 302 35.84 21.49 -40.62
N GLY A 303 36.28 22.68 -41.03
CA GLY A 303 37.63 23.16 -40.78
C GLY A 303 37.85 23.73 -39.36
N PHE A 304 36.79 23.92 -38.57
CA PHE A 304 36.91 24.49 -37.22
C PHE A 304 37.33 23.43 -36.18
N PRO A 305 38.34 23.73 -35.32
CA PRO A 305 38.89 22.76 -34.36
C PRO A 305 38.06 22.59 -33.08
N LEU A 306 37.25 23.58 -32.70
CA LEU A 306 36.41 23.57 -31.50
C LEU A 306 34.95 23.34 -31.87
N MET A 307 34.34 22.34 -31.24
CA MET A 307 33.09 21.73 -31.70
C MET A 307 31.94 22.10 -30.77
N VAL A 308 30.93 22.78 -31.32
CA VAL A 308 29.59 22.85 -30.71
C VAL A 308 28.62 22.06 -31.59
N PRO A 309 27.61 21.39 -31.00
CA PRO A 309 26.66 20.63 -31.79
C PRO A 309 25.83 21.52 -32.71
N ILE A 310 25.61 21.05 -33.94
CA ILE A 310 24.72 21.67 -34.92
C ILE A 310 23.58 20.71 -35.19
N LEU A 311 22.38 21.11 -34.80
CA LEU A 311 21.14 20.37 -34.95
C LEU A 311 20.34 20.91 -36.14
N SER A 312 19.55 20.07 -36.79
CA SER A 312 18.63 20.47 -37.85
C SER A 312 17.23 19.95 -37.57
N VAL A 313 16.24 20.84 -37.63
CA VAL A 313 14.81 20.52 -37.45
C VAL A 313 14.01 20.93 -38.68
N LYS A 314 12.90 20.24 -38.94
CA LYS A 314 12.05 20.50 -40.11
C LYS A 314 11.17 21.73 -39.90
N GLU A 315 10.83 22.03 -38.65
CA GLU A 315 9.97 23.12 -38.25
C GLU A 315 10.63 24.49 -38.48
N ASN A 316 9.79 25.51 -38.70
CA ASN A 316 10.23 26.90 -38.80
C ASN A 316 10.71 27.45 -37.44
N THR A 317 11.36 28.61 -37.47
CA THR A 317 12.01 29.23 -36.29
C THR A 317 11.06 29.46 -35.11
N PHE A 318 9.86 29.99 -35.33
CA PHE A 318 8.93 30.31 -34.25
C PHE A 318 8.36 29.07 -33.54
N PRO A 319 7.83 28.04 -34.24
CA PRO A 319 7.45 26.78 -33.62
C PRO A 319 8.62 26.10 -32.89
N THR A 320 9.83 26.10 -33.48
CA THR A 320 11.03 25.54 -32.86
C THR A 320 11.37 26.23 -31.54
N ALA A 321 11.43 27.56 -31.53
CA ALA A 321 11.71 28.33 -30.32
C ALA A 321 10.64 28.11 -29.23
N THR A 322 9.38 28.01 -29.62
CA THR A 322 8.27 27.70 -28.70
C THR A 322 8.41 26.30 -28.11
N ASN A 323 8.81 25.32 -28.92
CA ASN A 323 9.02 23.94 -28.47
C ASN A 323 10.23 23.85 -27.54
N VAL A 324 11.37 24.47 -27.90
CA VAL A 324 12.56 24.57 -27.03
C VAL A 324 12.21 25.18 -25.67
N ASN A 325 11.43 26.26 -25.65
CA ASN A 325 11.02 26.91 -24.41
C ASN A 325 10.06 26.04 -23.54
N LYS A 326 9.40 25.05 -24.13
CA LYS A 326 8.56 24.06 -23.42
C LYS A 326 9.35 22.84 -22.96
N ILE A 327 10.61 22.69 -23.37
CA ILE A 327 11.45 21.59 -22.92
C ILE A 327 11.80 21.82 -21.46
N HIS A 328 11.53 20.80 -20.65
CA HIS A 328 11.92 20.79 -19.25
C HIS A 328 13.15 19.91 -19.11
N ALA A 329 14.13 20.39 -18.35
CA ALA A 329 15.29 19.59 -18.00
C ALA A 329 14.84 18.41 -17.14
N ILE A 330 15.48 17.27 -17.43
CA ILE A 330 15.29 16.03 -16.72
C ILE A 330 16.69 15.58 -16.24
N ILE A 331 16.76 14.80 -15.16
CA ILE A 331 18.03 14.21 -14.70
C ILE A 331 18.16 12.83 -15.35
N SER A 332 18.88 12.75 -16.47
CA SER A 332 19.09 11.48 -17.17
C SER A 332 20.11 10.59 -16.41
N PRO A 333 20.05 9.25 -16.52
CA PRO A 333 21.01 8.35 -15.87
C PRO A 333 22.46 8.61 -16.28
N ASP A 334 22.69 9.09 -17.51
CA ASP A 334 24.02 9.35 -18.06
C ASP A 334 24.56 10.77 -17.73
N ASP A 335 23.81 11.59 -16.97
CA ASP A 335 24.18 12.96 -16.61
C ASP A 335 24.77 13.00 -15.18
N ASP A 336 25.98 12.46 -15.03
CA ASP A 336 26.73 12.42 -13.76
C ASP A 336 26.83 13.79 -13.08
N ARG A 337 26.88 14.86 -13.90
CA ARG A 337 26.98 16.23 -13.40
C ARG A 337 25.69 16.65 -12.70
N LYS A 338 24.53 16.51 -13.34
CA LYS A 338 23.23 16.80 -12.70
C LYS A 338 22.99 15.91 -11.50
N ILE A 339 23.34 14.62 -11.57
CA ILE A 339 23.18 13.70 -10.45
C ILE A 339 24.02 14.17 -9.25
N THR A 340 25.31 14.43 -9.46
CA THR A 340 26.21 14.93 -8.41
C THR A 340 25.72 16.25 -7.81
N GLN A 341 25.22 17.16 -8.64
CA GLN A 341 24.67 18.44 -8.18
C GLN A 341 23.37 18.25 -7.37
N ALA A 342 22.49 17.36 -7.78
CA ALA A 342 21.26 17.04 -7.06
C ALA A 342 21.57 16.47 -5.67
N LEU A 343 22.50 15.52 -5.59
CA LEU A 343 22.96 14.93 -4.33
C LEU A 343 23.63 15.99 -3.44
N ALA A 344 24.53 16.81 -3.99
CA ALA A 344 25.23 17.85 -3.22
C ALA A 344 24.28 18.92 -2.64
N VAL A 345 23.27 19.34 -3.41
CA VAL A 345 22.26 20.30 -2.94
C VAL A 345 21.38 19.65 -1.87
N PHE A 346 20.98 18.39 -2.05
CA PHE A 346 20.20 17.65 -1.05
C PHE A 346 20.96 17.51 0.27
N GLU A 347 22.22 17.03 0.24
CA GLU A 347 23.04 16.86 1.44
C GLU A 347 23.32 18.16 2.18
N LYS A 348 23.43 19.28 1.46
CA LYS A 348 23.64 20.60 2.05
C LYS A 348 22.37 21.17 2.71
N SER A 349 21.20 20.84 2.16
CA SER A 349 19.92 21.41 2.59
C SER A 349 19.12 20.53 3.55
N VAL A 350 19.42 19.24 3.61
CA VAL A 350 18.68 18.25 4.41
C VAL A 350 19.62 17.62 5.42
N ASP A 351 19.21 17.62 6.70
CA ASP A 351 19.89 16.82 7.72
C ASP A 351 19.56 15.34 7.48
N THR A 352 20.44 14.68 6.72
CA THR A 352 20.25 13.28 6.31
C THR A 352 20.20 12.33 7.51
N LYS A 353 20.93 12.60 8.60
CA LYS A 353 20.90 11.74 9.79
C LYS A 353 19.56 11.86 10.51
N GLN A 354 19.07 13.08 10.68
CA GLN A 354 17.77 13.32 11.32
C GLN A 354 16.61 12.76 10.49
N LEU A 355 16.65 12.96 9.16
CA LEU A 355 15.64 12.41 8.26
C LEU A 355 15.68 10.88 8.26
N GLU A 356 16.87 10.28 8.22
CA GLU A 356 17.04 8.82 8.29
C GLU A 356 16.49 8.25 9.60
N GLU A 357 16.88 8.81 10.75
CA GLU A 357 16.34 8.39 12.05
C GLU A 357 14.83 8.50 12.07
N ARG A 358 14.26 9.58 11.54
CA ARG A 358 12.81 9.77 11.46
C ARG A 358 12.14 8.72 10.57
N VAL A 359 12.70 8.43 9.39
CA VAL A 359 12.18 7.40 8.47
C VAL A 359 12.20 6.02 9.13
N VAL A 360 13.32 5.66 9.77
CA VAL A 360 13.51 4.33 10.37
C VAL A 360 12.67 4.15 11.63
N THR A 361 12.58 5.17 12.49
CA THR A 361 11.83 5.11 13.76
C THR A 361 10.33 5.30 13.61
N THR A 362 9.87 5.91 12.52
CA THR A 362 8.44 6.10 12.31
C THR A 362 7.78 4.75 12.07
N HIS A 363 6.75 4.48 12.86
CA HIS A 363 5.89 3.32 12.68
C HIS A 363 4.50 3.81 12.30
N THR A 364 4.04 3.46 11.11
CA THR A 364 2.63 3.53 10.77
C THR A 364 1.95 2.29 11.33
N THR A 365 1.15 2.46 12.37
CA THR A 365 0.26 1.39 12.87
C THR A 365 -1.00 1.24 12.01
N ILE A 366 -1.05 1.95 10.87
CA ILE A 366 -2.20 1.96 9.99
C ILE A 366 -2.25 0.63 9.26
N ILE A 367 -3.34 -0.09 9.44
CA ILE A 367 -3.65 -1.28 8.65
C ILE A 367 -5.02 -1.03 8.05
N THR A 368 -5.06 -0.81 6.74
CA THR A 368 -6.31 -0.66 6.01
C THR A 368 -6.99 -2.03 5.85
N PRO A 369 -8.33 -2.10 5.72
CA PRO A 369 -9.02 -3.36 5.49
C PRO A 369 -8.47 -4.12 4.28
N LYS A 370 -8.13 -3.41 3.20
CA LYS A 370 -7.59 -4.02 1.97
C LYS A 370 -6.20 -4.63 2.16
N MET A 371 -5.31 -3.92 2.84
CA MET A 371 -3.97 -4.44 3.13
C MET A 371 -4.08 -5.68 4.01
N PHE A 372 -4.95 -5.64 5.02
CA PHE A 372 -5.20 -6.79 5.90
C PHE A 372 -5.76 -8.00 5.13
N GLU A 373 -6.78 -7.81 4.30
CA GLU A 373 -7.36 -8.87 3.45
C GLU A 373 -6.31 -9.47 2.52
N TYR A 374 -5.48 -8.63 1.91
CA TYR A 374 -4.38 -9.09 1.07
C TYR A 374 -3.38 -9.96 1.85
N GLU A 375 -2.93 -9.50 3.01
CA GLU A 375 -1.99 -10.23 3.87
C GLU A 375 -2.57 -11.59 4.30
N LEU A 376 -3.87 -11.64 4.65
CA LEU A 376 -4.56 -12.90 4.95
C LEU A 376 -4.47 -13.89 3.79
N LEU A 377 -4.73 -13.43 2.56
CA LEU A 377 -4.68 -14.29 1.38
C LEU A 377 -3.25 -14.78 1.09
N GLN A 378 -2.23 -13.92 1.23
CA GLN A 378 -0.83 -14.34 1.03
C GLN A 378 -0.38 -15.35 2.06
N ARG A 379 -0.71 -15.13 3.34
CA ARG A 379 -0.39 -16.07 4.42
C ARG A 379 -1.05 -17.43 4.23
N ALA A 380 -2.34 -17.44 3.87
CA ALA A 380 -3.06 -18.67 3.54
C ALA A 380 -2.40 -19.41 2.36
N ARG A 381 -1.95 -18.68 1.33
CA ARG A 381 -1.28 -19.23 0.14
C ARG A 381 0.10 -19.81 0.43
N ALA A 382 0.88 -19.23 1.35
CA ALA A 382 2.25 -19.63 1.64
C ALA A 382 2.38 -21.09 2.10
N ASN A 383 1.37 -21.60 2.82
CA ASN A 383 1.25 -23.01 3.20
C ASN A 383 -0.18 -23.48 2.95
N LYS A 384 -0.50 -23.82 1.69
CA LYS A 384 -1.85 -24.20 1.27
C LYS A 384 -2.45 -25.28 2.17
N GLN A 385 -3.63 -25.01 2.71
CA GLN A 385 -4.42 -25.97 3.47
C GLN A 385 -5.60 -26.46 2.63
N HIS A 386 -6.11 -27.64 2.98
CA HIS A 386 -7.30 -28.20 2.37
C HIS A 386 -8.56 -27.83 3.15
N VAL A 387 -9.46 -27.05 2.55
CA VAL A 387 -10.70 -26.57 3.18
C VAL A 387 -11.92 -27.25 2.56
N VAL A 388 -12.81 -27.78 3.39
CA VAL A 388 -14.10 -28.32 2.96
C VAL A 388 -15.21 -27.26 3.08
N LEU A 389 -15.99 -27.09 2.02
CA LEU A 389 -17.13 -26.19 1.93
C LEU A 389 -18.42 -27.02 1.76
N PRO A 390 -19.23 -27.19 2.84
CA PRO A 390 -20.37 -28.10 2.83
C PRO A 390 -21.54 -27.63 1.97
N GLU A 391 -21.60 -26.34 1.68
CA GLU A 391 -22.72 -25.67 1.01
C GLU A 391 -22.44 -25.49 -0.49
N GLY A 392 -21.96 -26.55 -1.15
CA GLY A 392 -21.46 -26.51 -2.53
C GLY A 392 -22.50 -26.18 -3.60
N GLU A 393 -23.79 -26.12 -3.24
CA GLU A 393 -24.86 -25.71 -4.13
C GLU A 393 -25.19 -24.21 -4.04
N ASP A 394 -24.61 -23.45 -3.09
CA ASP A 394 -24.84 -22.01 -2.96
C ASP A 394 -23.98 -21.22 -3.98
N GLU A 395 -24.59 -20.26 -4.67
CA GLU A 395 -23.91 -19.44 -5.69
C GLU A 395 -22.73 -18.65 -5.11
N ARG A 396 -22.85 -18.11 -3.90
CA ARG A 396 -21.81 -17.28 -3.28
C ARG A 396 -20.61 -18.14 -2.91
N ILE A 397 -20.86 -19.35 -2.40
CA ILE A 397 -19.82 -20.35 -2.12
C ILE A 397 -19.09 -20.74 -3.40
N LEU A 398 -19.81 -21.00 -4.50
CA LEU A 398 -19.20 -21.34 -5.79
C LEU A 398 -18.33 -20.22 -6.37
N ARG A 399 -18.80 -18.97 -6.31
CA ARG A 399 -18.02 -17.79 -6.75
C ARG A 399 -16.77 -17.57 -5.89
N ALA A 400 -16.89 -17.73 -4.57
CA ALA A 400 -15.75 -17.64 -3.66
C ALA A 400 -14.74 -18.77 -3.91
N ALA A 401 -15.22 -20.00 -4.12
CA ALA A 401 -14.37 -21.15 -4.44
C ALA A 401 -13.58 -20.93 -5.74
N GLU A 402 -14.20 -20.37 -6.78
CA GLU A 402 -13.50 -20.03 -8.03
C GLU A 402 -12.36 -19.04 -7.76
N THR A 403 -12.65 -17.98 -7.01
CA THR A 403 -11.66 -16.95 -6.67
C THR A 403 -10.48 -17.54 -5.90
N LEU A 404 -10.75 -18.38 -4.90
CA LEU A 404 -9.74 -19.02 -4.05
C LEU A 404 -8.89 -20.03 -4.83
N LEU A 405 -9.50 -20.82 -5.71
CA LEU A 405 -8.78 -21.77 -6.57
C LEU A 405 -7.94 -21.06 -7.63
N TYR A 406 -8.50 -20.04 -8.28
CA TYR A 406 -7.81 -19.24 -9.29
C TYR A 406 -6.59 -18.50 -8.71
N ARG A 407 -6.75 -17.88 -7.54
CA ARG A 407 -5.65 -17.23 -6.80
C ARG A 407 -4.70 -18.24 -6.14
N GLY A 408 -5.06 -19.53 -6.12
CA GLY A 408 -4.28 -20.61 -5.52
C GLY A 408 -4.06 -20.39 -4.02
N VAL A 409 -5.10 -20.04 -3.27
CA VAL A 409 -5.01 -19.72 -1.83
C VAL A 409 -5.12 -20.99 -0.98
N VAL A 410 -6.05 -21.88 -1.34
CA VAL A 410 -6.34 -23.14 -0.64
C VAL A 410 -6.71 -24.23 -1.63
N ASP A 411 -6.61 -25.49 -1.21
CA ASP A 411 -7.29 -26.59 -1.89
C ASP A 411 -8.73 -26.69 -1.38
N ILE A 412 -9.69 -26.99 -2.26
CA ILE A 412 -11.13 -26.98 -1.90
C ILE A 412 -11.79 -28.31 -2.24
N THR A 413 -12.60 -28.80 -1.29
CA THR A 413 -13.64 -29.80 -1.57
C THR A 413 -15.02 -29.19 -1.34
N LEU A 414 -15.88 -29.25 -2.35
CA LEU A 414 -17.29 -28.89 -2.25
C LEU A 414 -18.11 -30.14 -1.88
N LEU A 415 -19.08 -30.01 -0.97
CA LEU A 415 -20.07 -31.07 -0.74
C LEU A 415 -21.39 -30.74 -1.41
N GLY A 416 -22.03 -31.76 -2.00
CA GLY A 416 -23.32 -31.62 -2.66
C GLY A 416 -23.57 -32.69 -3.70
N ASN A 417 -24.71 -32.60 -4.40
CA ASN A 417 -24.94 -33.47 -5.55
C ASN A 417 -24.05 -33.03 -6.73
N GLU A 418 -23.18 -33.91 -7.19
CA GLU A 418 -22.20 -33.59 -8.25
C GLU A 418 -22.85 -33.01 -9.52
N ASP A 419 -23.95 -33.59 -9.98
CA ASP A 419 -24.63 -33.12 -11.21
C ASP A 419 -25.21 -31.70 -11.01
N LEU A 420 -25.79 -31.42 -9.85
CA LEU A 420 -26.36 -30.10 -9.52
C LEU A 420 -25.28 -29.04 -9.37
N VAL A 421 -24.20 -29.37 -8.64
CA VAL A 421 -23.07 -28.47 -8.42
C VAL A 421 -22.39 -28.13 -9.74
N ARG A 422 -22.06 -29.14 -10.57
CA ARG A 422 -21.46 -28.92 -11.89
C ARG A 422 -22.38 -28.16 -12.84
N GLY A 423 -23.68 -28.44 -12.81
CA GLY A 423 -24.69 -27.69 -13.56
C GLY A 423 -24.69 -26.19 -13.20
N LYS A 424 -24.67 -25.86 -11.90
CA LYS A 424 -24.58 -24.47 -11.42
C LYS A 424 -23.27 -23.79 -11.81
N ILE A 425 -22.14 -24.49 -11.69
CA ILE A 425 -20.82 -23.97 -12.12
C ILE A 425 -20.88 -23.56 -13.60
N ALA A 426 -21.43 -24.42 -14.47
CA ALA A 426 -21.58 -24.13 -15.89
C ALA A 426 -22.55 -22.96 -16.16
N GLN A 427 -23.69 -22.92 -15.48
CA GLN A 427 -24.68 -21.84 -15.61
C GLN A 427 -24.10 -20.47 -15.22
N LEU A 428 -23.27 -20.43 -14.17
CA LEU A 428 -22.63 -19.20 -13.68
C LEU A 428 -21.38 -18.81 -14.48
N GLY A 429 -20.93 -19.65 -15.41
CA GLY A 429 -19.72 -19.41 -16.21
C GLY A 429 -18.41 -19.55 -15.44
N LEU A 430 -18.41 -20.28 -14.32
CA LEU A 430 -17.25 -20.39 -13.43
C LEU A 430 -16.24 -21.43 -13.95
N ARG A 431 -14.95 -21.08 -13.93
CA ARG A 431 -13.83 -21.92 -14.40
C ARG A 431 -13.30 -22.82 -13.29
N MET A 432 -14.07 -23.86 -12.94
CA MET A 432 -13.74 -24.80 -11.87
C MET A 432 -13.90 -26.28 -12.29
N SER A 433 -13.49 -26.64 -13.51
CA SER A 433 -13.70 -28.00 -14.04
C SER A 433 -13.07 -29.11 -13.18
N LEU A 434 -11.94 -28.80 -12.51
CA LEU A 434 -11.18 -29.71 -11.65
C LEU A 434 -11.54 -29.63 -10.16
N ALA A 435 -12.59 -28.89 -9.77
CA ALA A 435 -13.00 -28.82 -8.36
C ALA A 435 -13.40 -30.21 -7.85
N ASN A 436 -12.89 -30.58 -6.67
CA ASN A 436 -13.25 -31.83 -6.02
C ASN A 436 -14.65 -31.69 -5.41
N ILE A 437 -15.59 -32.51 -5.87
CA ILE A 437 -16.98 -32.50 -5.41
C ILE A 437 -17.30 -33.86 -4.80
N ILE A 438 -17.74 -33.90 -3.56
CA ILE A 438 -18.13 -35.14 -2.88
C ILE A 438 -19.62 -35.09 -2.56
N ASN A 439 -20.36 -36.08 -3.05
CA ASN A 439 -21.70 -36.36 -2.56
C ASN A 439 -21.61 -37.24 -1.30
N PRO A 440 -21.98 -36.74 -0.10
CA PRO A 440 -21.88 -37.51 1.13
C PRO A 440 -22.55 -38.89 1.06
N LEU A 441 -23.73 -38.96 0.43
CA LEU A 441 -24.56 -40.18 0.37
C LEU A 441 -23.98 -41.26 -0.56
N LYS A 442 -23.17 -40.87 -1.55
CA LYS A 442 -22.52 -41.79 -2.50
C LYS A 442 -21.04 -41.99 -2.20
N SER A 443 -20.52 -41.36 -1.15
CA SER A 443 -19.11 -41.42 -0.80
C SER A 443 -18.75 -42.78 -0.22
N GLY A 444 -17.64 -43.37 -0.68
CA GLY A 444 -17.08 -44.58 -0.07
C GLY A 444 -16.64 -44.40 1.39
N LEU A 445 -16.53 -43.14 1.87
CA LEU A 445 -16.19 -42.81 3.26
C LEU A 445 -17.40 -42.81 4.19
N PHE A 446 -18.62 -42.91 3.66
CA PHE A 446 -19.85 -42.72 4.43
C PHE A 446 -19.97 -43.70 5.60
N GLU A 447 -19.86 -45.01 5.35
CA GLU A 447 -19.98 -46.03 6.40
C GLU A 447 -18.86 -45.92 7.46
N GLU A 448 -17.63 -45.61 7.05
CA GLU A 448 -16.51 -45.38 7.98
C GLU A 448 -16.81 -44.20 8.92
N TYR A 449 -17.39 -43.13 8.39
CA TYR A 449 -17.74 -41.93 9.15
C TYR A 449 -18.91 -42.18 10.10
N VAL A 450 -19.92 -42.95 9.66
CA VAL A 450 -21.03 -43.40 10.52
C VAL A 450 -20.50 -44.18 11.72
N GLN A 451 -19.65 -45.18 11.47
CA GLN A 451 -19.06 -46.00 12.53
C GLN A 451 -18.20 -45.17 13.49
N THR A 452 -17.43 -44.22 12.95
CA THR A 452 -16.61 -43.30 13.76
C THR A 452 -17.50 -42.44 14.66
N TYR A 453 -18.55 -41.82 14.10
CA TYR A 453 -19.47 -40.98 14.86
C TYR A 453 -20.21 -41.76 15.95
N PHE A 454 -20.70 -42.96 15.63
CA PHE A 454 -21.30 -43.87 16.60
C PHE A 454 -20.34 -44.16 17.76
N ASN A 455 -19.09 -44.54 17.47
CA ASN A 455 -18.08 -44.82 18.49
C ASN A 455 -17.78 -43.61 19.39
N LEU A 456 -17.73 -42.40 18.83
CA LEU A 456 -17.50 -41.16 19.59
C LEU A 456 -18.65 -40.84 20.56
N ARG A 457 -19.87 -41.26 20.24
CA ARG A 457 -21.10 -40.81 20.89
C ARG A 457 -21.92 -41.93 21.55
N LYS A 458 -21.52 -43.20 21.43
CA LYS A 458 -22.23 -44.36 22.02
C LYS A 458 -22.47 -44.24 23.52
N HIS A 459 -21.55 -43.60 24.25
CA HIS A 459 -21.69 -43.32 25.68
C HIS A 459 -22.84 -42.35 26.03
N LYS A 460 -23.40 -41.64 25.04
CA LYS A 460 -24.59 -40.79 25.16
C LYS A 460 -25.88 -41.53 24.76
N GLY A 461 -25.82 -42.84 24.49
CA GLY A 461 -26.99 -43.66 24.20
C GLY A 461 -27.53 -43.52 22.77
N ILE A 462 -26.74 -43.03 21.81
CA ILE A 462 -27.18 -42.96 20.40
C ILE A 462 -27.16 -44.34 19.75
N THR A 463 -28.05 -44.57 18.78
CA THR A 463 -28.05 -45.77 17.93
C THR A 463 -27.17 -45.58 16.69
N GLU A 464 -26.78 -46.67 16.04
CA GLU A 464 -26.06 -46.62 14.76
C GLU A 464 -26.92 -46.02 13.64
N GLU A 465 -28.23 -46.25 13.66
CA GLU A 465 -29.18 -45.63 12.72
C GLU A 465 -29.22 -44.11 12.88
N TYR A 466 -29.21 -43.61 14.12
CA TYR A 466 -29.08 -42.17 14.36
C TYR A 466 -27.73 -41.63 13.88
N ALA A 467 -26.63 -42.38 14.07
CA ALA A 467 -25.32 -42.00 13.54
C ALA A 467 -25.34 -41.89 12.01
N ARG A 468 -26.04 -42.83 11.34
CA ARG A 468 -26.25 -42.85 9.90
C ARG A 468 -27.02 -41.62 9.43
N ASP A 469 -28.12 -41.28 10.09
CA ASP A 469 -28.93 -40.11 9.75
C ASP A 469 -28.15 -38.81 9.92
N MET A 470 -27.42 -38.65 11.04
CA MET A 470 -26.57 -37.49 11.26
C MET A 470 -25.49 -37.33 10.18
N MET A 471 -24.90 -38.42 9.69
CA MET A 471 -23.84 -38.38 8.68
C MET A 471 -24.35 -38.07 7.26
N ARG A 472 -25.67 -38.16 7.02
CA ARG A 472 -26.29 -37.66 5.78
C ARG A 472 -26.22 -36.14 5.66
N GLY A 473 -26.15 -35.43 6.79
CA GLY A 473 -26.04 -33.97 6.82
C GLY A 473 -24.64 -33.50 6.39
N VAL A 474 -24.60 -32.57 5.43
CA VAL A 474 -23.35 -32.04 4.84
C VAL A 474 -22.39 -31.47 5.90
N ASN A 475 -22.90 -30.76 6.91
CA ASN A 475 -22.07 -30.19 7.98
C ASN A 475 -21.44 -31.27 8.88
N CYS A 476 -22.19 -32.33 9.19
CA CYS A 476 -21.67 -33.45 9.99
C CYS A 476 -20.61 -34.23 9.21
N PHE A 477 -20.86 -34.49 7.92
CA PHE A 477 -19.91 -35.15 7.03
C PHE A 477 -18.62 -34.34 6.87
N ALA A 478 -18.72 -33.03 6.60
CA ALA A 478 -17.58 -32.14 6.53
C ALA A 478 -16.78 -32.09 7.83
N THR A 479 -17.46 -32.01 8.97
CA THR A 479 -16.81 -32.04 10.29
C THR A 479 -16.04 -33.34 10.49
N MET A 480 -16.59 -34.47 10.03
CA MET A 480 -15.89 -35.75 10.10
C MET A 480 -14.70 -35.82 9.15
N MET A 481 -14.76 -35.20 7.96
CA MET A 481 -13.61 -35.07 7.07
C MET A 481 -12.44 -34.35 7.78
N VAL A 482 -12.73 -33.25 8.48
CA VAL A 482 -11.71 -32.53 9.26
C VAL A 482 -11.18 -33.39 10.40
N TYR A 483 -12.06 -34.03 11.17
CA TYR A 483 -11.67 -34.90 12.29
C TYR A 483 -10.76 -36.07 11.88
N LYS A 484 -11.00 -36.64 10.69
CA LYS A 484 -10.27 -37.79 10.13
C LYS A 484 -9.05 -37.39 9.30
N GLY A 485 -8.72 -36.09 9.23
CA GLY A 485 -7.57 -35.58 8.48
C GLY A 485 -7.72 -35.70 6.95
N ARG A 486 -8.96 -35.77 6.46
CA ARG A 486 -9.29 -35.71 5.02
C ARG A 486 -9.52 -34.29 4.50
N ALA A 487 -9.58 -33.33 5.42
CA ALA A 487 -9.51 -31.90 5.21
C ALA A 487 -8.82 -31.29 6.44
N ASP A 488 -8.22 -30.11 6.29
CA ASP A 488 -7.56 -29.40 7.37
C ASP A 488 -8.52 -28.49 8.13
N ALA A 489 -9.55 -27.99 7.44
CA ALA A 489 -10.51 -27.07 8.00
C ALA A 489 -11.86 -27.08 7.27
N MET A 490 -12.88 -26.49 7.90
CA MET A 490 -14.24 -26.39 7.36
C MET A 490 -14.79 -24.96 7.48
N VAL A 491 -15.53 -24.50 6.47
CA VAL A 491 -16.29 -23.25 6.50
C VAL A 491 -17.72 -23.50 6.00
N SER A 492 -18.73 -23.12 6.79
CA SER A 492 -20.16 -23.29 6.48
C SER A 492 -20.98 -22.15 7.07
N GLY A 493 -22.31 -22.12 6.87
CA GLY A 493 -23.23 -21.16 7.51
C GLY A 493 -23.84 -20.11 6.56
N ALA A 494 -23.48 -20.14 5.26
CA ALA A 494 -24.11 -19.27 4.28
C ALA A 494 -25.59 -19.61 4.09
N VAL A 495 -25.96 -20.89 4.28
CA VAL A 495 -27.33 -21.40 4.17
C VAL A 495 -27.83 -21.93 5.53
N HIS A 496 -26.97 -22.63 6.27
CA HIS A 496 -27.32 -23.24 7.55
C HIS A 496 -27.30 -22.23 8.71
N SER A 497 -27.96 -22.57 9.81
CA SER A 497 -27.86 -21.80 11.05
C SER A 497 -26.52 -22.04 11.74
N THR A 498 -26.03 -21.04 12.49
CA THR A 498 -24.85 -21.15 13.35
C THR A 498 -24.89 -22.39 14.25
N ALA A 499 -26.06 -22.72 14.78
CA ALA A 499 -26.24 -23.93 15.60
C ALA A 499 -26.01 -25.23 14.79
N GLU A 500 -26.43 -25.30 13.53
CA GLU A 500 -26.23 -26.46 12.64
C GLU A 500 -24.78 -26.60 12.18
N THR A 501 -24.05 -25.49 12.01
CA THR A 501 -22.60 -25.51 11.71
C THR A 501 -21.78 -25.97 12.92
N ILE A 502 -22.07 -25.41 14.11
CA ILE A 502 -21.19 -25.54 15.27
C ILE A 502 -21.48 -26.79 16.10
N ARG A 503 -22.74 -27.24 16.17
CA ARG A 503 -23.11 -28.42 16.96
C ARG A 503 -22.31 -29.67 16.56
N PRO A 504 -22.14 -30.02 15.27
CA PRO A 504 -21.27 -31.12 14.87
C PRO A 504 -19.82 -30.93 15.31
N ALA A 505 -19.26 -29.72 15.16
CA ALA A 505 -17.90 -29.41 15.57
C ALA A 505 -17.70 -29.65 17.08
N LEU A 506 -18.64 -29.21 17.92
CA LEU A 506 -18.59 -29.46 19.38
C LEU A 506 -18.72 -30.95 19.73
N GLN A 507 -19.52 -31.71 18.98
CA GLN A 507 -19.75 -33.13 19.25
C GLN A 507 -18.60 -34.03 18.79
N ILE A 508 -17.94 -33.68 17.68
CA ILE A 508 -16.92 -34.50 17.01
C ILE A 508 -15.51 -34.01 17.34
N ILE A 509 -15.22 -32.73 17.07
CA ILE A 509 -13.88 -32.14 17.17
C ILE A 509 -13.52 -31.80 18.62
N LYS A 510 -14.50 -31.26 19.37
CA LYS A 510 -14.37 -30.81 20.77
C LYS A 510 -13.39 -29.65 20.95
N THR A 511 -13.30 -29.14 22.19
CA THR A 511 -12.36 -28.08 22.55
C THR A 511 -10.92 -28.59 22.63
N LYS A 512 -9.95 -27.66 22.47
CA LYS A 512 -8.54 -27.92 22.75
C LYS A 512 -8.30 -28.09 24.26
N PRO A 513 -7.25 -28.82 24.68
CA PRO A 513 -6.90 -28.95 26.09
C PRO A 513 -6.78 -27.58 26.78
N GLY A 514 -7.28 -27.47 28.00
CA GLY A 514 -7.26 -26.23 28.79
C GLY A 514 -8.42 -25.26 28.52
N PHE A 515 -9.32 -25.55 27.57
CA PHE A 515 -10.48 -24.73 27.27
C PHE A 515 -11.77 -25.52 27.47
N SER A 516 -12.69 -24.95 28.25
CA SER A 516 -13.99 -25.54 28.58
C SER A 516 -15.07 -25.19 27.55
N ILE A 517 -14.92 -24.07 26.86
CA ILE A 517 -15.86 -23.54 25.88
C ILE A 517 -15.20 -23.18 24.55
N VAL A 518 -16.02 -23.10 23.51
CA VAL A 518 -15.69 -22.45 22.24
C VAL A 518 -16.26 -21.05 22.28
N SER A 519 -15.54 -20.07 21.78
CA SER A 519 -16.04 -18.70 21.61
C SER A 519 -15.77 -18.22 20.20
N SER A 520 -16.19 -17.00 19.89
CA SER A 520 -15.93 -16.38 18.60
C SER A 520 -15.32 -15.01 18.73
N VAL A 521 -14.54 -14.61 17.74
CA VAL A 521 -14.11 -13.22 17.57
C VAL A 521 -14.46 -12.70 16.19
N LEU A 522 -14.66 -11.39 16.06
CA LEU A 522 -14.70 -10.69 14.79
C LEU A 522 -13.46 -9.81 14.68
N LEU A 523 -12.83 -9.83 13.51
CA LEU A 523 -11.78 -8.89 13.14
C LEU A 523 -12.46 -7.65 12.55
N MET A 524 -12.57 -6.62 13.37
CA MET A 524 -13.17 -5.33 13.04
C MET A 524 -12.13 -4.46 12.33
N CYS A 525 -12.17 -4.47 11.01
CA CYS A 525 -11.29 -3.67 10.15
C CYS A 525 -11.89 -2.27 10.01
N LEU A 526 -11.41 -1.36 10.85
CA LEU A 526 -11.67 0.06 10.72
C LEU A 526 -10.80 0.64 9.60
N GLU A 527 -11.01 1.91 9.27
CA GLU A 527 -10.29 2.60 8.20
C GLU A 527 -8.76 2.62 8.39
N ASP A 528 -8.30 2.59 9.64
CA ASP A 528 -6.90 2.79 10.01
C ASP A 528 -6.32 1.66 10.90
N ARG A 529 -7.09 0.66 11.29
CA ARG A 529 -6.62 -0.40 12.19
C ARG A 529 -7.55 -1.60 12.17
N VAL A 530 -7.05 -2.74 12.64
CA VAL A 530 -7.87 -3.94 12.87
C VAL A 530 -7.96 -4.21 14.36
N LEU A 531 -9.19 -4.37 14.87
CA LEU A 531 -9.48 -4.68 16.26
C LEU A 531 -10.11 -6.07 16.37
N VAL A 532 -10.00 -6.71 17.53
CA VAL A 532 -10.58 -8.04 17.80
C VAL A 532 -11.72 -7.92 18.79
N TYR A 533 -12.92 -8.30 18.40
CA TYR A 533 -14.14 -8.20 19.23
C TYR A 533 -14.61 -9.61 19.59
N GLY A 534 -14.71 -9.95 20.88
CA GLY A 534 -15.20 -11.27 21.30
C GLY A 534 -15.83 -11.27 22.69
N ASP A 535 -16.69 -12.18 23.09
CA ASP A 535 -17.46 -13.06 22.21
C ASP A 535 -18.62 -12.29 21.57
N CYS A 536 -18.98 -12.64 20.33
CA CYS A 536 -20.02 -11.94 19.56
C CYS A 536 -21.04 -12.87 18.90
N ALA A 537 -20.86 -14.19 18.98
CA ALA A 537 -21.75 -15.14 18.29
C ALA A 537 -22.13 -16.39 19.11
N ILE A 538 -21.38 -16.80 20.14
CA ILE A 538 -21.53 -18.15 20.73
C ILE A 538 -22.13 -18.13 22.13
N ASN A 539 -21.43 -17.52 23.09
CA ASN A 539 -21.77 -17.66 24.51
C ASN A 539 -22.71 -16.55 24.97
N ALA A 540 -23.97 -16.91 25.25
CA ALA A 540 -25.03 -15.97 25.61
C ALA A 540 -24.70 -15.14 26.87
N ASP A 541 -24.35 -15.81 27.97
CA ASP A 541 -23.96 -15.18 29.24
C ASP A 541 -22.83 -16.01 29.89
N PRO A 542 -21.57 -15.73 29.53
CA PRO A 542 -20.42 -16.46 30.08
C PRO A 542 -20.20 -16.08 31.55
N ASN A 543 -19.88 -17.09 32.38
CA ASN A 543 -19.42 -16.84 33.75
C ASN A 543 -17.99 -16.26 33.78
N ALA A 544 -17.51 -15.83 34.95
CA ALA A 544 -16.20 -15.19 35.07
C ALA A 544 -15.03 -16.04 34.56
N GLY A 545 -15.03 -17.35 34.82
CA GLY A 545 -13.99 -18.27 34.35
C GLY A 545 -14.02 -18.47 32.83
N GLN A 546 -15.22 -18.56 32.25
CA GLN A 546 -15.44 -18.63 30.80
C GLN A 546 -15.03 -17.33 30.11
N LEU A 547 -15.35 -16.18 30.70
CA LEU A 547 -14.98 -14.87 30.17
C LEU A 547 -13.45 -14.67 30.19
N ALA A 548 -12.77 -15.19 31.20
CA ALA A 548 -11.30 -15.25 31.23
C ALA A 548 -10.73 -16.14 30.11
N GLU A 549 -11.35 -17.29 29.83
CA GLU A 549 -10.96 -18.15 28.70
C GLU A 549 -11.17 -17.48 27.34
N ILE A 550 -12.26 -16.72 27.18
CA ILE A 550 -12.53 -15.90 25.99
C ILE A 550 -11.41 -14.87 25.83
N ALA A 551 -11.03 -14.16 26.88
CA ALA A 551 -9.97 -13.15 26.82
C ALA A 551 -8.63 -13.71 26.30
N LEU A 552 -8.20 -14.84 26.86
CA LEU A 552 -6.95 -15.48 26.49
C LEU A 552 -6.99 -16.05 25.07
N SER A 553 -8.10 -16.69 24.69
CA SER A 553 -8.25 -17.20 23.32
C SER A 553 -8.28 -16.07 22.30
N SER A 554 -8.99 -14.98 22.57
CA SER A 554 -9.02 -13.79 21.71
C SER A 554 -7.63 -13.16 21.56
N ALA A 555 -6.84 -13.08 22.64
CA ALA A 555 -5.46 -12.58 22.57
C ALA A 555 -4.55 -13.48 21.73
N GLN A 556 -4.71 -14.81 21.82
CA GLN A 556 -3.99 -15.76 20.96
C GLN A 556 -4.40 -15.61 19.50
N THR A 557 -5.70 -15.43 19.24
CA THR A 557 -6.23 -15.20 17.89
C THR A 557 -5.72 -13.87 17.32
N ALA A 558 -5.72 -12.78 18.09
CA ALA A 558 -5.16 -11.50 17.70
C ALA A 558 -3.70 -11.63 17.25
N LYS A 559 -2.86 -12.28 18.08
CA LYS A 559 -1.45 -12.53 17.75
C LYS A 559 -1.29 -13.37 16.49
N THR A 560 -2.14 -14.39 16.30
CA THR A 560 -2.14 -15.23 15.09
C THR A 560 -2.39 -14.38 13.84
N PHE A 561 -3.22 -13.34 13.92
CA PHE A 561 -3.50 -12.43 12.82
C PHE A 561 -2.61 -11.19 12.78
N GLY A 562 -1.49 -11.17 13.50
CA GLY A 562 -0.52 -10.06 13.48
C GLY A 562 -0.96 -8.82 14.26
N ILE A 563 -2.02 -8.92 15.06
CA ILE A 563 -2.51 -7.84 15.92
C ILE A 563 -1.89 -8.00 17.30
N ASP A 564 -1.13 -7.00 17.76
CA ASP A 564 -0.54 -6.99 19.10
C ASP A 564 -1.67 -6.92 20.16
N PRO A 565 -1.84 -7.94 21.02
CA PRO A 565 -3.01 -8.03 21.88
C PRO A 565 -2.89 -7.12 23.11
N VAL A 566 -3.77 -6.13 23.17
CA VAL A 566 -4.02 -5.26 24.32
C VAL A 566 -5.49 -5.44 24.71
N VAL A 567 -5.74 -6.19 25.77
CA VAL A 567 -7.05 -6.76 26.07
C VAL A 567 -7.82 -5.89 27.05
N ALA A 568 -8.95 -5.34 26.61
CA ALA A 568 -9.92 -4.63 27.43
C ALA A 568 -11.11 -5.53 27.78
N MET A 569 -11.32 -5.80 29.06
CA MET A 569 -12.49 -6.53 29.55
C MET A 569 -13.62 -5.53 29.80
N LEU A 570 -14.57 -5.48 28.87
CA LEU A 570 -15.57 -4.42 28.80
C LEU A 570 -16.65 -4.54 29.87
N SER A 571 -17.06 -3.39 30.39
CA SER A 571 -18.20 -3.25 31.29
C SER A 571 -18.80 -1.85 31.17
N TYR A 572 -19.96 -1.62 31.78
CA TYR A 572 -20.51 -0.26 31.94
C TYR A 572 -19.79 0.54 33.04
N SER A 573 -18.83 -0.06 33.76
CA SER A 573 -18.01 0.58 34.79
C SER A 573 -16.52 0.52 34.44
N THR A 574 -15.76 1.49 34.96
CA THR A 574 -14.30 1.55 34.83
C THR A 574 -13.64 1.51 36.21
N GLY A 575 -12.70 0.59 36.43
CA GLY A 575 -11.97 0.45 37.71
C GLY A 575 -12.89 0.07 38.88
N GLU A 576 -12.79 0.83 39.98
CA GLU A 576 -13.59 0.60 41.20
C GLU A 576 -14.90 1.41 41.26
N SER A 577 -15.19 2.23 40.24
CA SER A 577 -16.29 3.20 40.27
C SER A 577 -17.70 2.58 40.34
N GLY A 578 -17.88 1.36 39.82
CA GLY A 578 -19.18 0.69 39.71
C GLY A 578 -19.28 -0.55 40.58
N LYS A 579 -20.49 -0.76 41.12
CA LYS A 579 -20.88 -1.93 41.90
C LYS A 579 -22.01 -2.66 41.19
N GLY A 580 -22.04 -3.98 41.25
CA GLY A 580 -23.10 -4.80 40.67
C GLY A 580 -22.58 -6.14 40.16
N ALA A 581 -23.46 -7.13 40.08
CA ALA A 581 -23.10 -8.51 39.73
C ALA A 581 -22.36 -8.63 38.39
N ASP A 582 -22.76 -7.86 37.37
CA ASP A 582 -22.09 -7.86 36.06
C ASP A 582 -20.70 -7.20 36.09
N VAL A 583 -20.50 -6.17 36.93
CA VAL A 583 -19.19 -5.55 37.12
C VAL A 583 -18.27 -6.49 37.90
N ASP A 584 -18.81 -7.14 38.94
CA ASP A 584 -18.08 -8.10 39.77
C ASP A 584 -17.67 -9.33 38.95
N LYS A 585 -18.55 -9.80 38.03
CA LYS A 585 -18.25 -10.86 37.05
C LYS A 585 -17.05 -10.50 36.18
N VAL A 586 -17.02 -9.30 35.61
CA VAL A 586 -15.92 -8.84 34.74
C VAL A 586 -14.63 -8.62 35.54
N ARG A 587 -14.73 -8.09 36.77
CA ARG A 587 -13.58 -7.90 37.66
C ARG A 587 -12.93 -9.24 38.02
N GLU A 588 -13.75 -10.21 38.41
CA GLU A 588 -13.26 -11.56 38.72
C GLU A 588 -12.70 -12.26 37.47
N ALA A 589 -13.34 -12.11 36.31
CA ALA A 589 -12.82 -12.62 35.04
C ALA A 589 -11.44 -12.02 34.71
N THR A 590 -11.25 -10.72 34.95
CA THR A 590 -9.98 -10.02 34.71
C THR A 590 -8.88 -10.57 35.62
N ARG A 591 -9.18 -10.80 36.91
CA ARG A 591 -8.24 -11.41 37.86
C ARG A 591 -7.80 -12.80 37.40
N ILE A 592 -8.77 -13.66 37.07
CA ILE A 592 -8.51 -15.03 36.58
C ILE A 592 -7.70 -15.00 35.27
N ALA A 593 -8.02 -14.09 34.35
CA ALA A 593 -7.32 -13.95 33.08
C ALA A 593 -5.87 -13.52 33.28
N LYS A 594 -5.59 -12.55 34.17
CA LYS A 594 -4.22 -12.13 34.51
C LYS A 594 -3.41 -13.29 35.10
N GLU A 595 -3.98 -14.04 36.05
CA GLU A 595 -3.32 -15.21 36.66
C GLU A 595 -2.96 -16.28 35.63
N LYS A 596 -3.92 -16.68 34.79
CA LYS A 596 -3.67 -17.66 33.72
C LYS A 596 -2.73 -17.12 32.62
N ALA A 597 -2.77 -15.83 32.33
CA ALA A 597 -1.87 -15.20 31.36
C ALA A 597 -0.41 -15.24 31.82
N HIS A 598 -0.14 -15.06 33.11
CA HIS A 598 1.23 -15.16 33.63
C HIS A 598 1.90 -16.50 33.32
N GLU A 599 1.14 -17.59 33.29
CA GLU A 599 1.64 -18.93 32.95
C GLU A 599 1.65 -19.20 31.44
N SER A 600 0.58 -18.81 30.73
CA SER A 600 0.33 -19.26 29.34
C SER A 600 0.67 -18.22 28.26
N PHE A 601 0.74 -16.94 28.62
CA PHE A 601 1.06 -15.84 27.71
C PHE A 601 1.74 -14.68 28.47
N PRO A 602 3.01 -14.87 28.92
CA PRO A 602 3.73 -13.85 29.69
C PRO A 602 3.82 -12.52 28.95
N GLY A 603 3.58 -11.42 29.66
CA GLY A 603 3.61 -10.05 29.12
C GLY A 603 2.32 -9.58 28.45
N LEU A 604 1.26 -10.39 28.43
CA LEU A 604 -0.05 -9.99 27.92
C LEU A 604 -0.65 -8.87 28.78
N ARG A 605 -1.00 -7.75 28.13
CA ARG A 605 -1.65 -6.60 28.77
C ARG A 605 -3.16 -6.81 28.79
N ILE A 606 -3.73 -6.91 30.00
CA ILE A 606 -5.17 -7.11 30.22
C ILE A 606 -5.63 -6.10 31.28
N GLU A 607 -6.72 -5.38 31.04
CA GLU A 607 -7.34 -4.52 32.04
C GLU A 607 -8.86 -4.64 32.03
N GLY A 608 -9.46 -4.53 33.20
CA GLY A 608 -10.89 -4.67 33.39
C GLY A 608 -11.33 -4.51 34.84
N PRO A 609 -12.58 -4.13 35.10
CA PRO A 609 -13.58 -3.69 34.13
C PRO A 609 -13.24 -2.31 33.54
N ILE A 610 -13.48 -2.12 32.24
CA ILE A 610 -13.24 -0.85 31.53
C ILE A 610 -14.42 -0.52 30.60
N GLN A 611 -14.83 0.75 30.56
CA GLN A 611 -15.82 1.21 29.59
C GLN A 611 -15.21 1.34 28.19
N TYR A 612 -16.06 1.22 27.16
CA TYR A 612 -15.60 1.25 25.77
C TYR A 612 -14.88 2.56 25.42
N ASP A 613 -15.39 3.72 25.87
CA ASP A 613 -14.77 5.04 25.66
C ASP A 613 -13.36 5.10 26.26
N ALA A 614 -13.18 4.63 27.50
CA ALA A 614 -11.89 4.55 28.17
C ALA A 614 -10.92 3.55 27.50
N ALA A 615 -11.44 2.52 26.83
CA ALA A 615 -10.62 1.55 26.13
C ALA A 615 -10.08 2.07 24.79
N VAL A 616 -10.85 2.90 24.07
CA VAL A 616 -10.50 3.37 22.72
C VAL A 616 -9.92 4.79 22.65
N ASP A 617 -10.31 5.69 23.56
CA ASP A 617 -9.94 7.11 23.50
C ASP A 617 -8.83 7.42 24.52
N PRO A 618 -7.61 7.79 24.08
CA PRO A 618 -6.50 8.16 24.97
C PRO A 618 -6.81 9.34 25.90
N LEU A 619 -7.66 10.29 25.50
CA LEU A 619 -8.02 11.44 26.33
C LEU A 619 -8.92 10.99 27.49
N VAL A 620 -9.93 10.17 27.19
CA VAL A 620 -10.82 9.61 28.23
C VAL A 620 -10.04 8.65 29.14
N ALA A 621 -9.14 7.86 28.57
CA ALA A 621 -8.25 6.98 29.31
C ALA A 621 -7.40 7.74 30.34
N LYS A 622 -6.77 8.85 29.95
CA LYS A 622 -6.00 9.71 30.87
C LYS A 622 -6.84 10.22 32.05
N THR A 623 -8.13 10.45 31.85
CA THR A 623 -9.02 10.91 32.93
C THR A 623 -9.51 9.76 33.82
N LYS A 624 -9.91 8.62 33.24
CA LYS A 624 -10.54 7.51 33.98
C LYS A 624 -9.55 6.47 34.53
N LEU A 625 -8.46 6.21 33.82
CA LEU A 625 -7.43 5.21 34.12
C LEU A 625 -6.03 5.67 33.65
N PRO A 626 -5.45 6.72 34.26
CA PRO A 626 -4.19 7.33 33.80
C PRO A 626 -2.98 6.37 33.84
N GLU A 627 -2.96 5.43 34.77
CA GLU A 627 -1.83 4.50 34.98
C GLU A 627 -2.00 3.16 34.22
N SER A 628 -3.05 3.00 33.43
CA SER A 628 -3.31 1.73 32.74
C SER A 628 -2.53 1.63 31.42
N ASP A 629 -1.82 0.51 31.23
CA ASP A 629 -1.15 0.16 29.98
C ASP A 629 -2.11 -0.29 28.86
N VAL A 630 -3.41 -0.39 29.16
CA VAL A 630 -4.47 -0.87 28.25
C VAL A 630 -5.42 0.25 27.85
N ALA A 631 -5.79 1.14 28.77
CA ALA A 631 -6.76 2.20 28.49
C ALA A 631 -6.28 3.13 27.35
N GLY A 632 -7.18 3.41 26.39
CA GLY A 632 -6.90 4.20 25.19
C GLY A 632 -5.99 3.50 24.16
N LYS A 633 -5.54 2.28 24.43
CA LYS A 633 -4.59 1.50 23.60
C LYS A 633 -5.12 0.10 23.27
N ALA A 634 -6.36 -0.21 23.63
CA ALA A 634 -6.91 -1.54 23.48
C ALA A 634 -7.06 -1.94 22.00
N THR A 635 -6.65 -3.17 21.69
CA THR A 635 -6.79 -3.78 20.35
C THR A 635 -7.73 -4.97 20.38
N THR A 636 -7.96 -5.56 21.56
CA THR A 636 -8.83 -6.72 21.78
C THR A 636 -9.89 -6.37 22.82
N PHE A 637 -11.16 -6.48 22.46
CA PHE A 637 -12.31 -6.06 23.25
C PHE A 637 -13.12 -7.28 23.65
N ILE A 638 -13.21 -7.52 24.96
CA ILE A 638 -13.92 -8.66 25.51
C ILE A 638 -15.25 -8.23 26.10
N PHE A 639 -16.34 -8.60 25.43
CA PHE A 639 -17.70 -8.26 25.83
C PHE A 639 -18.20 -9.17 26.96
N PRO A 640 -18.98 -8.62 27.92
CA PRO A 640 -19.44 -9.37 29.09
C PRO A 640 -20.53 -10.40 28.79
N ASP A 641 -21.22 -10.25 27.65
CA ASP A 641 -22.33 -11.10 27.20
C ASP A 641 -22.58 -10.94 25.69
N LEU A 642 -23.36 -11.87 25.11
CA LEU A 642 -23.66 -11.90 23.68
C LEU A 642 -24.53 -10.73 23.20
N ASN A 643 -25.48 -10.25 24.01
CA ASN A 643 -26.34 -9.13 23.61
C ASN A 643 -25.49 -7.88 23.42
N THR A 644 -24.57 -7.61 24.35
CA THR A 644 -23.64 -6.49 24.25
C THR A 644 -22.72 -6.67 23.04
N GLY A 645 -22.03 -7.81 22.92
CA GLY A 645 -21.10 -8.05 21.82
C GLY A 645 -21.76 -7.98 20.43
N ASN A 646 -22.88 -8.69 20.25
CA ASN A 646 -23.57 -8.79 18.95
C ASN A 646 -24.11 -7.43 18.47
N ASN A 647 -24.73 -6.66 19.36
CA ASN A 647 -25.24 -5.34 19.00
C ASN A 647 -24.10 -4.34 18.73
N THR A 648 -23.05 -4.34 19.56
CA THR A 648 -21.94 -3.39 19.40
C THR A 648 -21.19 -3.59 18.09
N TYR A 649 -20.78 -4.82 17.73
CA TYR A 649 -20.02 -4.99 16.49
C TYR A 649 -20.86 -4.63 15.26
N LYS A 650 -22.16 -4.95 15.24
CA LYS A 650 -23.06 -4.58 14.15
C LYS A 650 -23.29 -3.08 14.06
N ALA A 651 -23.45 -2.42 15.21
CA ALA A 651 -23.57 -0.97 15.27
C ALA A 651 -22.30 -0.30 14.71
N VAL A 652 -21.11 -0.75 15.11
CA VAL A 652 -19.84 -0.24 14.59
C VAL A 652 -19.71 -0.52 13.09
N GLN A 653 -19.99 -1.74 12.64
CA GLN A 653 -19.98 -2.12 11.21
C GLN A 653 -20.84 -1.19 10.36
N ARG A 654 -22.09 -0.95 10.80
CA ARG A 654 -23.07 -0.18 10.02
C ARG A 654 -22.84 1.33 10.11
N SER A 655 -22.49 1.85 11.28
CA SER A 655 -22.36 3.30 11.49
C SER A 655 -21.00 3.85 11.08
N ALA A 656 -19.93 3.05 11.17
CA ALA A 656 -18.57 3.46 10.82
C ALA A 656 -18.14 2.96 9.43
N GLY A 657 -18.97 2.19 8.73
CA GLY A 657 -18.61 1.56 7.46
C GLY A 657 -17.46 0.55 7.59
N ALA A 658 -17.24 0.01 8.79
CA ALA A 658 -16.16 -0.93 9.07
C ALA A 658 -16.43 -2.28 8.39
N VAL A 659 -15.36 -2.94 7.92
CA VAL A 659 -15.44 -4.33 7.46
C VAL A 659 -15.31 -5.24 8.67
N ALA A 660 -16.24 -6.16 8.84
CA ALA A 660 -16.22 -7.11 9.96
C ALA A 660 -15.97 -8.51 9.40
N ILE A 661 -14.80 -9.08 9.67
CA ILE A 661 -14.43 -10.41 9.18
C ILE A 661 -14.64 -11.44 10.30
N GLY A 662 -15.46 -12.46 10.02
CA GLY A 662 -15.82 -13.51 10.97
C GLY A 662 -17.33 -13.81 10.97
N PRO A 663 -17.84 -14.53 12.00
CA PRO A 663 -17.17 -14.89 13.25
C PRO A 663 -16.08 -15.96 13.08
N VAL A 664 -14.92 -15.70 13.69
CA VAL A 664 -13.79 -16.63 13.79
C VAL A 664 -13.92 -17.42 15.09
N LEU A 665 -14.27 -18.70 15.01
CA LEU A 665 -14.35 -19.60 16.14
C LEU A 665 -12.97 -19.91 16.69
N GLN A 666 -12.90 -19.92 18.02
CA GLN A 666 -11.69 -20.16 18.77
C GLN A 666 -11.94 -21.17 19.89
N GLY A 667 -10.92 -21.96 20.21
CA GLY A 667 -11.00 -23.01 21.24
C GLY A 667 -11.30 -24.41 20.72
N LEU A 668 -11.61 -24.59 19.43
CA LEU A 668 -11.77 -25.92 18.82
C LEU A 668 -10.42 -26.62 18.60
N LYS A 669 -10.41 -27.96 18.65
CA LYS A 669 -9.21 -28.76 18.33
C LYS A 669 -8.84 -28.65 16.85
N TYR A 670 -9.79 -28.57 15.93
CA TYR A 670 -9.55 -28.36 14.51
C TYR A 670 -10.40 -27.18 14.01
N PRO A 671 -9.90 -26.37 13.07
CA PRO A 671 -10.59 -25.15 12.65
C PRO A 671 -11.90 -25.45 11.92
N VAL A 672 -12.98 -24.86 12.43
CA VAL A 672 -14.30 -24.81 11.79
C VAL A 672 -14.80 -23.39 11.99
N ASN A 673 -15.26 -22.74 10.93
CA ASN A 673 -15.86 -21.41 11.03
C ASN A 673 -17.28 -21.35 10.46
N ASP A 674 -18.06 -20.44 11.03
CA ASP A 674 -19.42 -20.15 10.63
C ASP A 674 -19.47 -18.84 9.85
N LEU A 675 -20.28 -18.82 8.80
CA LEU A 675 -20.59 -17.65 8.00
C LEU A 675 -21.93 -17.08 8.45
N SER A 676 -22.08 -15.76 8.30
CA SER A 676 -23.42 -15.17 8.37
C SER A 676 -24.25 -15.60 7.15
N ARG A 677 -25.55 -15.86 7.32
CA ARG A 677 -26.45 -16.07 6.18
C ARG A 677 -26.50 -14.90 5.21
N GLY A 678 -26.19 -13.69 5.69
CA GLY A 678 -26.07 -12.47 4.89
C GLY A 678 -24.66 -12.23 4.33
N CYS A 679 -23.76 -13.22 4.38
CA CYS A 679 -22.40 -13.08 3.88
C CYS A 679 -22.37 -12.78 2.38
N THR A 680 -21.40 -11.94 2.02
CA THR A 680 -21.02 -11.62 0.64
C THR A 680 -19.91 -12.56 0.17
N VAL A 681 -19.62 -12.58 -1.13
CA VAL A 681 -18.52 -13.38 -1.69
C VAL A 681 -17.16 -13.02 -1.05
N PRO A 682 -16.81 -11.73 -0.86
CA PRO A 682 -15.60 -11.35 -0.11
C PRO A 682 -15.56 -11.91 1.32
N ASP A 683 -16.68 -11.89 2.05
CA ASP A 683 -16.73 -12.44 3.43
C ASP A 683 -16.38 -13.93 3.45
N ILE A 684 -16.85 -14.69 2.46
CA ILE A 684 -16.55 -16.12 2.32
C ILE A 684 -15.06 -16.32 2.03
N VAL A 685 -14.51 -15.56 1.06
CA VAL A 685 -13.08 -15.62 0.70
C VAL A 685 -12.21 -15.34 1.92
N ASN A 686 -12.50 -14.28 2.67
CA ASN A 686 -11.76 -13.88 3.86
C ASN A 686 -11.88 -14.93 4.97
N THR A 687 -13.08 -15.47 5.21
CA THR A 687 -13.31 -16.49 6.23
C THR A 687 -12.56 -17.78 5.90
N VAL A 688 -12.55 -18.20 4.63
CA VAL A 688 -11.77 -19.38 4.20
C VAL A 688 -10.27 -19.15 4.40
N ALA A 689 -9.75 -17.98 4.04
CA ALA A 689 -8.34 -17.64 4.26
C ALA A 689 -7.95 -17.67 5.76
N ILE A 690 -8.78 -17.06 6.62
CA ILE A 690 -8.62 -17.10 8.08
C ILE A 690 -8.62 -18.53 8.60
N THR A 691 -9.57 -19.35 8.14
CA THR A 691 -9.71 -20.74 8.60
C THR A 691 -8.50 -21.57 8.17
N ALA A 692 -7.95 -21.32 6.98
CA ALA A 692 -6.70 -21.93 6.52
C ALA A 692 -5.51 -21.50 7.40
N ILE A 693 -5.38 -20.21 7.74
CA ILE A 693 -4.33 -19.74 8.65
C ILE A 693 -4.44 -20.40 10.03
N GLN A 694 -5.66 -20.53 10.58
CA GLN A 694 -5.86 -21.26 11.84
C GLN A 694 -5.40 -22.73 11.75
N ALA A 695 -5.55 -23.37 10.59
CA ALA A 695 -5.07 -24.74 10.37
C ALA A 695 -3.55 -24.80 10.26
N GLN A 696 -2.92 -23.83 9.57
CA GLN A 696 -1.46 -23.71 9.47
C GLN A 696 -0.80 -23.58 10.84
N SER A 697 -1.30 -22.67 11.69
CA SER A 697 -0.78 -22.41 13.04
C SER A 697 -0.90 -23.59 14.00
N LYS A 698 -1.59 -24.67 13.61
CA LYS A 698 -1.73 -25.88 14.39
C LYS A 698 -0.78 -27.01 13.94
N LYS A 699 -0.27 -26.92 12.71
CA LYS A 699 0.68 -27.88 12.14
C LYS A 699 2.13 -27.46 12.35
N GLY A 700 2.39 -26.15 12.42
CA GLY A 700 3.64 -25.57 12.93
C GLY A 700 3.59 -25.41 14.43
#